data_AF-A0A0Q6UG71-F1
#
_entry.id   AF-A0A0Q6UG71-F1
#
_cell.length_a   1.000
_cell.length_b   1.000
_cell.length_c   1.000
_cell.angle_alpha   90.00
_cell.angle_beta   90.00
_cell.angle_gamma   90.00
#
_symmetry.space_group_name_H-M   'P 1'
#
loop_
_entity.id
_entity.type
_entity.pdbx_description
1 polymer ?
#
loop_
_entity_poly.entity_id
_entity_poly.type
_entity_poly.pdbx_seq_one_letter_code
_entity_poly.pdbx_strand_id
1 'polypeptide(L)'
;MKRVWFGAAAVAALSMSAFGAQAHEQHPCIDDACVMQSLLPALAEGAAAGDVTSLESPRYGTWGFDLSGMDTSVKPGDDFYKFANGAWDAKTTIPSDRVRYGNFDKLAELSEARTKAIIEGAAADKAATGEKAKIGAAYRAFMDEAAIEKLDAKPIQPWLDGVRKVKTKDEFTALMGKSSVTPYTTLIGLGISTDAKNPKAYAVYASTGGLSLPDRDYYLDAKFADKKTAYLAYVEKMLTLGGWEKPAENAKAIVDFETKLAEATWTRVERRNRDKTYNPATLAELQAMTPGYDWNKYLVGTELPKIDRVVVTTNTSFPKFAKIYADTPLETLKAWQAFKVIDGGAGLLSKRFVDANFEFRNKTLSGQPEQRPRWKRAVASVNGTLGEAVGKEYVAAYFPPESKAKMVALVGDIRTVLKTRIDNLDWMGADTKVKAQEKLAKFTVKIGYPDKWRDYSKLEIKEGDAYGNAMRAGAWDYRYDVERLNKPVDKTEWGMTPQTVNAYYNSVNNEIVFPAAILQAPFFHPDADPAVNYGGIGGVIGHEIGHGFDDQGRKSDGDGVLRDWWTAEDAAKFNAQAAKLGAQYSAFEPFPGVHVNGGLTMGENIGDMGGLAFGLDAYHVSLKGKPSPVLDGFTGDQRVYLGWAQVWRQKTRDDALKQQIASDPHSPALYRVNGTIRNQPGWYAAFDIKPGDKLYVAPEDRVKIW
;
A
#
# COMPACT_ATOMS: atom_id res chain seq x y z
N MET A 1 -1.48 1.25 7.00
CA MET A 1 -1.36 2.72 6.92
C MET A 1 -0.04 3.16 7.54
N LYS A 2 1.00 3.34 6.71
CA LYS A 2 1.88 4.51 6.89
C LYS A 2 0.90 5.70 6.76
N ARG A 3 0.54 6.41 7.85
CA ARG A 3 -0.49 7.50 7.84
C ARG A 3 0.06 8.74 7.11
N VAL A 4 0.26 8.60 5.80
CA VAL A 4 0.70 9.66 4.88
C VAL A 4 -0.53 10.31 4.28
N TRP A 5 -1.06 11.32 4.99
CA TRP A 5 -1.11 12.67 4.45
C TRP A 5 -1.52 12.86 2.98
N PHE A 6 -2.67 12.28 2.61
CA PHE A 6 -3.35 12.53 1.35
C PHE A 6 -4.81 12.89 1.58
N GLY A 7 -5.04 14.10 2.11
CA GLY A 7 -6.34 14.76 2.01
C GLY A 7 -6.74 14.83 0.53
N ALA A 8 -7.90 14.26 0.20
CA ALA A 8 -8.41 14.08 -1.16
C ALA A 8 -7.58 13.16 -2.12
N ALA A 9 -6.92 12.11 -1.61
CA ALA A 9 -6.56 10.95 -2.47
C ALA A 9 -6.94 9.56 -1.89
N ALA A 10 -7.77 9.52 -0.85
CA ALA A 10 -8.16 8.30 -0.13
C ALA A 10 -9.16 7.37 -0.86
N VAL A 11 -9.41 7.58 -2.17
CA VAL A 11 -10.17 6.66 -3.04
C VAL A 11 -9.25 5.96 -4.07
N ALA A 12 -8.07 6.51 -4.34
CA ALA A 12 -7.18 6.09 -5.43
C ALA A 12 -6.24 4.91 -5.08
N ALA A 13 -6.50 4.15 -4.01
CA ALA A 13 -5.60 3.10 -3.51
C ALA A 13 -6.25 1.72 -3.30
N LEU A 14 -7.56 1.56 -3.52
CA LEU A 14 -8.28 0.29 -3.29
C LEU A 14 -9.33 -0.02 -4.37
N SER A 15 -8.94 -0.29 -5.62
CA SER A 15 -9.92 -0.79 -6.63
C SER A 15 -9.48 -1.71 -7.82
N MET A 16 -9.17 -3.00 -7.57
CA MET A 16 -9.27 -4.12 -8.56
C MET A 16 -10.13 -5.29 -8.00
N SER A 17 -11.01 -6.08 -8.64
CA SER A 17 -11.14 -6.48 -10.05
C SER A 17 -12.50 -7.24 -10.37
N ALA A 18 -13.25 -7.08 -11.51
CA ALA A 18 -14.04 -8.13 -12.26
C ALA A 18 -15.37 -7.70 -12.95
N PHE A 19 -15.70 -8.33 -14.10
CA PHE A 19 -16.94 -8.20 -14.88
C PHE A 19 -17.90 -9.41 -14.74
N GLY A 20 -19.04 -9.35 -15.45
CA GLY A 20 -19.89 -10.50 -15.81
C GLY A 20 -20.56 -10.23 -17.16
N ALA A 21 -20.86 -11.26 -17.96
CA ALA A 21 -21.35 -11.12 -19.33
C ALA A 21 -22.37 -12.20 -19.74
N GLN A 22 -23.23 -11.86 -20.72
CA GLN A 22 -24.19 -12.72 -21.41
C GLN A 22 -24.43 -12.12 -22.83
N ALA A 23 -24.99 -12.78 -23.85
CA ALA A 23 -25.04 -14.19 -24.31
C ALA A 23 -26.02 -14.24 -25.50
N HIS A 24 -25.82 -15.07 -26.55
CA HIS A 24 -26.86 -15.88 -27.24
C HIS A 24 -26.43 -16.61 -28.54
N GLU A 25 -27.33 -17.49 -29.02
CA GLU A 25 -27.46 -18.16 -30.34
C GLU A 25 -26.57 -19.39 -30.65
N GLN A 26 -27.03 -20.43 -31.39
CA GLN A 26 -28.32 -21.17 -31.40
C GLN A 26 -28.19 -22.52 -32.20
N HIS A 27 -29.24 -23.38 -32.16
CA HIS A 27 -29.45 -24.60 -33.00
C HIS A 27 -28.58 -25.86 -32.70
N PRO A 28 -28.90 -27.08 -33.22
CA PRO A 28 -30.02 -27.92 -32.74
C PRO A 28 -29.67 -29.44 -32.54
N CYS A 29 -30.67 -30.26 -32.19
CA CYS A 29 -30.57 -31.66 -31.75
C CYS A 29 -30.42 -32.73 -32.87
N ILE A 30 -29.96 -33.95 -32.52
CA ILE A 30 -30.71 -35.25 -32.60
C ILE A 30 -29.79 -36.47 -32.26
N ASP A 31 -30.21 -37.24 -31.25
CA ASP A 31 -30.35 -38.71 -31.05
C ASP A 31 -29.37 -39.73 -31.73
N ASP A 32 -29.13 -40.98 -31.27
CA ASP A 32 -29.74 -41.79 -30.18
C ASP A 32 -28.84 -42.99 -29.70
N ALA A 33 -29.37 -43.80 -28.76
CA ALA A 33 -29.17 -45.25 -28.56
C ALA A 33 -27.95 -45.81 -27.77
N CYS A 34 -28.05 -45.68 -26.44
CA CYS A 34 -27.96 -46.76 -25.44
C CYS A 34 -27.12 -48.05 -25.66
N VAL A 35 -26.20 -48.32 -24.71
CA VAL A 35 -26.07 -49.64 -24.05
C VAL A 35 -25.95 -49.42 -22.54
N MET A 36 -26.66 -50.22 -21.72
CA MET A 36 -26.63 -50.12 -20.26
C MET A 36 -25.46 -50.88 -19.64
N GLN A 37 -24.80 -50.27 -18.64
CA GLN A 37 -24.39 -51.00 -17.44
C GLN A 37 -24.36 -50.07 -16.23
N SER A 38 -25.10 -50.41 -15.18
CA SER A 38 -25.29 -49.57 -14.00
C SER A 38 -24.39 -49.98 -12.84
N LEU A 39 -23.75 -49.00 -12.19
CA LEU A 39 -23.70 -48.80 -10.73
C LEU A 39 -22.79 -47.60 -10.39
N LEU A 40 -23.40 -46.40 -10.35
CA LEU A 40 -22.91 -45.14 -9.75
C LEU A 40 -21.46 -44.70 -10.06
N PRO A 41 -21.30 -43.86 -11.10
CA PRO A 41 -20.45 -42.67 -10.95
C PRO A 41 -21.10 -41.36 -11.46
N ALA A 42 -20.53 -40.24 -11.00
CA ALA A 42 -20.63 -38.88 -11.56
C ALA A 42 -22.02 -38.30 -11.88
N LEU A 43 -22.55 -37.48 -10.96
CA LEU A 43 -23.39 -36.34 -11.36
C LEU A 43 -22.50 -35.25 -11.98
N ALA A 44 -22.58 -35.09 -13.30
CA ALA A 44 -22.03 -33.95 -13.99
C ALA A 44 -23.12 -32.86 -14.08
N GLU A 45 -23.21 -32.00 -13.07
CA GLU A 45 -24.09 -30.83 -13.09
C GLU A 45 -23.48 -29.67 -13.88
N GLY A 46 -24.32 -28.96 -14.65
CA GLY A 46 -23.87 -28.03 -15.67
C GLY A 46 -23.16 -26.78 -15.14
N ALA A 47 -22.17 -26.30 -15.90
CA ALA A 47 -21.36 -25.14 -15.54
C ALA A 47 -22.13 -23.80 -15.61
N ALA A 48 -22.93 -23.51 -14.60
CA ALA A 48 -23.30 -22.15 -14.25
C ALA A 48 -22.07 -21.46 -13.63
N ALA A 49 -21.24 -20.82 -14.47
CA ALA A 49 -19.95 -20.24 -14.08
C ALA A 49 -20.08 -18.97 -13.22
N GLY A 50 -20.47 -19.14 -11.96
CA GLY A 50 -20.15 -18.22 -10.88
C GLY A 50 -18.92 -18.73 -10.14
N ASP A 51 -17.84 -17.95 -10.11
CA ASP A 51 -16.60 -18.34 -9.41
C ASP A 51 -16.84 -18.56 -7.92
N VAL A 52 -16.90 -19.83 -7.51
CA VAL A 52 -16.81 -20.23 -6.10
C VAL A 52 -15.33 -20.18 -5.71
N THR A 53 -14.80 -18.96 -5.55
CA THR A 53 -13.47 -18.74 -4.94
C THR A 53 -13.46 -19.43 -3.57
N SER A 54 -12.68 -20.50 -3.42
CA SER A 54 -12.61 -21.24 -2.16
C SER A 54 -12.23 -20.30 -1.02
N LEU A 55 -12.91 -20.46 0.13
CA LEU A 55 -12.59 -19.74 1.36
C LEU A 55 -11.47 -20.42 2.16
N GLU A 56 -10.93 -21.55 1.69
CA GLU A 56 -9.78 -22.22 2.28
C GLU A 56 -8.44 -21.65 1.79
N SER A 57 -7.41 -21.73 2.62
CA SER A 57 -6.07 -21.28 2.25
C SER A 57 -5.40 -22.30 1.31
N PRO A 58 -4.92 -21.91 0.12
CA PRO A 58 -4.41 -22.87 -0.87
C PRO A 58 -3.12 -23.55 -0.42
N ARG A 59 -2.97 -24.84 -0.74
CA ARG A 59 -1.73 -25.59 -0.58
C ARG A 59 -0.94 -25.59 -1.90
N TYR A 60 0.39 -25.48 -1.80
CA TYR A 60 1.31 -25.41 -2.94
C TYR A 60 2.24 -26.62 -2.90
N GLY A 61 2.13 -27.51 -3.90
CA GLY A 61 2.88 -28.77 -3.93
C GLY A 61 2.68 -29.65 -2.69
N THR A 62 3.66 -30.51 -2.41
CA THR A 62 3.69 -31.39 -1.23
C THR A 62 4.35 -30.76 0.00
N TRP A 63 5.17 -29.71 -0.19
CA TRP A 63 5.97 -29.08 0.87
C TRP A 63 5.86 -27.55 0.95
N GLY A 64 4.93 -26.93 0.22
CA GLY A 64 4.68 -25.47 0.26
C GLY A 64 5.13 -24.70 -0.98
N PHE A 65 5.73 -25.36 -1.97
CA PHE A 65 6.20 -24.75 -3.21
C PHE A 65 5.59 -25.40 -4.46
N ASP A 66 5.22 -24.57 -5.44
CA ASP A 66 4.71 -25.01 -6.74
C ASP A 66 5.83 -25.18 -7.79
N LEU A 67 6.33 -26.41 -7.88
CA LEU A 67 7.26 -26.88 -8.91
C LEU A 67 6.73 -26.70 -10.34
N SER A 68 5.41 -26.76 -10.58
CA SER A 68 4.83 -26.66 -11.94
C SER A 68 4.89 -25.24 -12.53
N GLY A 69 5.23 -24.26 -11.67
CA GLY A 69 5.52 -22.88 -12.01
C GLY A 69 6.99 -22.57 -12.31
N MET A 70 7.92 -23.49 -12.09
CA MET A 70 9.35 -23.31 -12.42
C MET A 70 9.61 -23.39 -13.92
N ASP A 71 10.66 -22.73 -14.39
CA ASP A 71 11.26 -22.96 -15.71
C ASP A 71 12.72 -23.41 -15.54
N THR A 72 12.92 -24.72 -15.46
CA THR A 72 14.26 -25.32 -15.29
C THR A 72 15.12 -25.30 -16.56
N SER A 73 14.61 -24.77 -17.68
CA SER A 73 15.46 -24.49 -18.86
C SER A 73 16.29 -23.22 -18.71
N VAL A 74 15.84 -22.30 -17.84
CA VAL A 74 16.58 -21.08 -17.47
C VAL A 74 17.59 -21.40 -16.38
N LYS A 75 18.86 -21.04 -16.58
CA LYS A 75 19.87 -21.16 -15.53
C LYS A 75 19.52 -20.25 -14.35
N PRO A 76 19.64 -20.72 -13.08
CA PRO A 76 19.42 -19.87 -11.91
C PRO A 76 20.32 -18.62 -11.92
N GLY A 77 21.55 -18.72 -12.41
CA GLY A 77 22.48 -17.60 -12.55
C GLY A 77 22.16 -16.58 -13.64
N ASP A 78 21.32 -16.93 -14.62
CA ASP A 78 20.92 -15.99 -15.68
C ASP A 78 19.69 -15.17 -15.31
N ASP A 79 18.68 -15.80 -14.69
CA ASP A 79 17.45 -15.16 -14.22
C ASP A 79 16.76 -16.05 -13.17
N PHE A 80 17.05 -15.83 -11.87
CA PHE A 80 16.53 -16.68 -10.80
C PHE A 80 15.01 -16.57 -10.63
N TYR A 81 14.44 -15.40 -10.91
CA TYR A 81 12.98 -15.21 -10.96
C TYR A 81 12.36 -16.13 -12.01
N LYS A 82 12.90 -16.19 -13.23
CA LYS A 82 12.39 -17.11 -14.26
C LYS A 82 12.68 -18.58 -13.94
N PHE A 83 13.84 -18.92 -13.37
CA PHE A 83 14.10 -20.28 -12.91
C PHE A 83 13.00 -20.78 -11.94
N ALA A 84 12.64 -19.98 -10.93
CA ALA A 84 11.63 -20.34 -9.92
C ALA A 84 10.16 -20.15 -10.36
N ASN A 85 9.89 -19.25 -11.30
CA ASN A 85 8.55 -18.74 -11.61
C ASN A 85 8.19 -18.68 -13.11
N GLY A 86 9.09 -19.06 -14.02
CA GLY A 86 8.98 -18.79 -15.46
C GLY A 86 7.79 -19.47 -16.12
N ALA A 87 7.52 -20.74 -15.81
CA ALA A 87 6.33 -21.42 -16.32
C ALA A 87 5.03 -20.87 -15.70
N TRP A 88 5.07 -20.38 -14.45
CA TRP A 88 3.93 -19.66 -13.86
C TRP A 88 3.70 -18.32 -14.55
N ASP A 89 4.75 -17.53 -14.79
CA ASP A 89 4.67 -16.21 -15.42
C ASP A 89 4.20 -16.31 -16.87
N ALA A 90 4.75 -17.27 -17.65
CA ALA A 90 4.32 -17.54 -19.01
C ALA A 90 2.83 -17.91 -19.09
N LYS A 91 2.36 -18.82 -18.23
CA LYS A 91 0.95 -19.30 -18.20
C LYS A 91 -0.03 -18.29 -17.58
N THR A 92 0.44 -17.33 -16.77
CA THR A 92 -0.45 -16.42 -16.05
C THR A 92 -0.99 -15.32 -16.97
N THR A 93 -2.31 -15.33 -17.16
CA THR A 93 -3.06 -14.15 -17.61
C THR A 93 -3.26 -13.21 -16.43
N ILE A 94 -2.98 -11.91 -16.60
CA ILE A 94 -3.45 -10.89 -15.65
C ILE A 94 -4.95 -10.73 -15.88
N PRO A 95 -5.81 -10.99 -14.88
CA PRO A 95 -7.26 -10.79 -15.00
C PRO A 95 -7.61 -9.41 -15.58
N SER A 96 -8.65 -9.34 -16.41
CA SER A 96 -9.07 -8.20 -17.27
C SER A 96 -9.30 -6.88 -16.52
N ASP A 97 -9.30 -6.96 -15.22
CA ASP A 97 -9.84 -6.11 -14.20
C ASP A 97 -8.77 -5.74 -13.15
N ARG A 98 -7.56 -6.26 -13.32
CA ARG A 98 -6.34 -5.98 -12.56
C ARG A 98 -5.29 -5.38 -13.46
N VAL A 99 -4.36 -4.64 -12.84
CA VAL A 99 -3.12 -4.17 -13.50
C VAL A 99 -1.91 -5.06 -13.20
N ARG A 100 -2.01 -5.92 -12.18
CA ARG A 100 -1.02 -6.94 -11.84
C ARG A 100 -1.70 -8.18 -11.28
N TYR A 101 -1.08 -9.35 -11.43
CA TYR A 101 -1.54 -10.57 -10.79
C TYR A 101 -0.36 -11.40 -10.30
N GLY A 102 -0.53 -12.07 -9.17
CA GLY A 102 0.56 -12.63 -8.40
C GLY A 102 0.12 -13.23 -7.09
N ASN A 103 1.07 -13.69 -6.29
CA ASN A 103 0.78 -14.40 -5.04
C ASN A 103 0.25 -13.46 -3.93
N PHE A 104 0.66 -12.18 -3.91
CA PHE A 104 -0.02 -11.14 -3.13
C PHE A 104 -1.49 -10.93 -3.56
N ASP A 105 -1.77 -10.95 -4.87
CA ASP A 105 -3.12 -10.70 -5.40
C ASP A 105 -4.07 -11.87 -5.16
N LYS A 106 -3.61 -13.11 -5.32
CA LYS A 106 -4.36 -14.33 -4.95
C LYS A 106 -4.76 -14.33 -3.46
N LEU A 107 -3.83 -13.95 -2.59
CA LEU A 107 -4.11 -13.89 -1.15
C LEU A 107 -5.03 -12.71 -0.81
N ALA A 108 -4.92 -11.59 -1.53
CA ALA A 108 -5.90 -10.50 -1.43
C ALA A 108 -7.29 -10.93 -1.90
N GLU A 109 -7.42 -11.78 -2.92
CA GLU A 109 -8.71 -12.34 -3.36
C GLU A 109 -9.31 -13.30 -2.35
N LEU A 110 -8.52 -14.18 -1.73
CA LEU A 110 -8.98 -15.03 -0.63
C LEU A 110 -9.47 -14.19 0.56
N SER A 111 -8.73 -13.15 0.93
CA SER A 111 -9.14 -12.24 2.02
C SER A 111 -10.41 -11.46 1.64
N GLU A 112 -10.51 -10.98 0.39
CA GLU A 112 -11.68 -10.28 -0.14
C GLU A 112 -12.94 -11.17 -0.21
N ALA A 113 -12.81 -12.45 -0.59
CA ALA A 113 -13.90 -13.42 -0.61
C ALA A 113 -14.39 -13.78 0.80
N ARG A 114 -13.46 -13.99 1.75
CA ARG A 114 -13.78 -14.18 3.18
C ARG A 114 -14.47 -12.96 3.78
N THR A 115 -13.99 -11.75 3.48
CA THR A 115 -14.64 -10.51 3.92
C THR A 115 -15.99 -10.27 3.23
N LYS A 116 -16.16 -10.65 1.96
CA LYS A 116 -17.46 -10.65 1.26
C LYS A 116 -18.48 -11.49 2.03
N ALA A 117 -18.14 -12.72 2.40
CA ALA A 117 -19.02 -13.61 3.14
C ALA A 117 -19.47 -13.02 4.49
N ILE A 118 -18.55 -12.42 5.25
CA ILE A 118 -18.86 -11.71 6.52
C ILE A 118 -19.80 -10.52 6.28
N ILE A 119 -19.50 -9.67 5.30
CA ILE A 119 -20.27 -8.45 5.02
C ILE A 119 -21.66 -8.78 4.46
N GLU A 120 -21.78 -9.77 3.60
CA GLU A 120 -23.07 -10.23 3.06
C GLU A 120 -23.90 -10.95 4.13
N GLY A 121 -23.27 -11.74 5.02
CA GLY A 121 -23.94 -12.29 6.20
C GLY A 121 -24.49 -11.19 7.12
N ALA A 122 -23.73 -10.12 7.34
CA ALA A 122 -24.18 -8.94 8.09
C ALA A 122 -25.25 -8.12 7.32
N ALA A 123 -25.25 -8.15 5.98
CA ALA A 123 -26.25 -7.47 5.15
C ALA A 123 -27.58 -8.25 5.03
N ALA A 124 -27.54 -9.58 5.14
CA ALA A 124 -28.70 -10.46 5.15
C ALA A 124 -29.37 -10.60 6.53
N ASP A 125 -28.58 -10.49 7.61
CA ASP A 125 -29.07 -10.60 8.98
C ASP A 125 -29.92 -9.39 9.39
N LYS A 126 -31.25 -9.57 9.34
CA LYS A 126 -32.25 -8.57 9.76
C LYS A 126 -32.35 -8.39 11.28
N ALA A 127 -31.73 -9.28 12.08
CA ALA A 127 -31.66 -9.18 13.54
C ALA A 127 -30.31 -8.61 14.01
N ALA A 128 -29.40 -8.27 13.09
CA ALA A 128 -28.11 -7.66 13.41
C ALA A 128 -28.29 -6.36 14.19
N THR A 129 -27.45 -6.18 15.21
CA THR A 129 -27.38 -4.97 16.04
C THR A 129 -25.94 -4.44 16.09
N GLY A 130 -25.74 -3.25 16.69
CA GLY A 130 -24.41 -2.69 16.94
C GLY A 130 -23.56 -2.56 15.67
N GLU A 131 -22.33 -3.07 15.73
CA GLU A 131 -21.34 -2.98 14.65
C GLU A 131 -21.78 -3.80 13.41
N LYS A 132 -22.33 -5.00 13.61
CA LYS A 132 -22.83 -5.87 12.52
C LYS A 132 -23.93 -5.20 11.71
N ALA A 133 -24.86 -4.49 12.39
CA ALA A 133 -25.88 -3.70 11.72
C ALA A 133 -25.29 -2.58 10.84
N LYS A 134 -24.24 -1.90 11.32
CA LYS A 134 -23.55 -0.84 10.57
C LYS A 134 -22.82 -1.40 9.34
N ILE A 135 -22.20 -2.57 9.46
CA ILE A 135 -21.57 -3.29 8.34
C ILE A 135 -22.61 -3.59 7.26
N GLY A 136 -23.74 -4.20 7.64
CA GLY A 136 -24.83 -4.50 6.72
C GLY A 136 -25.43 -3.26 6.06
N ALA A 137 -25.71 -2.21 6.83
CA ALA A 137 -26.26 -0.94 6.33
C ALA A 137 -25.32 -0.24 5.35
N ALA A 138 -24.00 -0.22 5.62
CA ALA A 138 -23.01 0.36 4.72
C ALA A 138 -22.90 -0.41 3.39
N TYR A 139 -22.97 -1.75 3.43
CA TYR A 139 -22.98 -2.58 2.23
C TYR A 139 -24.26 -2.36 1.41
N ARG A 140 -25.44 -2.42 2.05
CA ARG A 140 -26.74 -2.16 1.40
C ARG A 140 -26.77 -0.79 0.73
N ALA A 141 -26.32 0.26 1.42
CA ALA A 141 -26.25 1.61 0.86
C ALA A 141 -25.34 1.71 -0.39
N PHE A 142 -24.22 0.99 -0.42
CA PHE A 142 -23.31 0.99 -1.58
C PHE A 142 -23.86 0.16 -2.76
N MET A 143 -24.56 -0.94 -2.47
CA MET A 143 -25.11 -1.86 -3.46
C MET A 143 -26.42 -1.40 -4.10
N ASP A 144 -27.12 -0.41 -3.51
CA ASP A 144 -28.31 0.21 -4.11
C ASP A 144 -27.95 1.16 -5.27
N GLU A 145 -27.57 0.57 -6.41
CA GLU A 145 -27.27 1.32 -7.64
C GLU A 145 -28.51 2.10 -8.13
N ALA A 146 -29.73 1.62 -7.90
CA ALA A 146 -30.96 2.30 -8.33
C ALA A 146 -31.20 3.63 -7.59
N ALA A 147 -30.96 3.69 -6.27
CA ALA A 147 -30.99 4.94 -5.52
C ALA A 147 -29.86 5.88 -5.96
N ILE A 148 -28.66 5.35 -6.23
CA ILE A 148 -27.49 6.15 -6.63
C ILE A 148 -27.66 6.76 -8.02
N GLU A 149 -28.17 6.03 -9.02
CA GLU A 149 -28.53 6.59 -10.33
C GLU A 149 -29.62 7.67 -10.21
N LYS A 150 -30.62 7.48 -9.35
CA LYS A 150 -31.69 8.45 -9.10
C LYS A 150 -31.18 9.72 -8.39
N LEU A 151 -30.11 9.61 -7.58
CA LEU A 151 -29.46 10.74 -6.93
C LEU A 151 -28.50 11.48 -7.86
N ASP A 152 -27.79 10.77 -8.74
CA ASP A 152 -26.87 11.35 -9.72
C ASP A 152 -25.87 12.33 -9.06
N ALA A 153 -25.74 13.57 -9.53
CA ALA A 153 -24.84 14.58 -8.98
C ALA A 153 -25.36 15.26 -7.70
N LYS A 154 -26.61 14.98 -7.26
CA LYS A 154 -27.24 15.69 -6.13
C LYS A 154 -26.42 15.62 -4.82
N PRO A 155 -25.74 14.50 -4.46
CA PRO A 155 -24.94 14.45 -3.23
C PRO A 155 -23.76 15.42 -3.20
N ILE A 156 -23.20 15.80 -4.37
CA ILE A 156 -22.08 16.77 -4.44
C ILE A 156 -22.52 18.24 -4.56
N GLN A 157 -23.74 18.54 -5.01
CA GLN A 157 -24.16 19.93 -5.27
C GLN A 157 -24.08 20.87 -4.05
N PRO A 158 -24.41 20.49 -2.80
CA PRO A 158 -24.25 21.37 -1.65
C PRO A 158 -22.81 21.86 -1.43
N TRP A 159 -21.82 21.05 -1.82
CA TRP A 159 -20.41 21.38 -1.75
C TRP A 159 -19.98 22.25 -2.94
N LEU A 160 -20.45 21.95 -4.15
CA LEU A 160 -20.22 22.81 -5.32
C LEU A 160 -20.81 24.22 -5.12
N ASP A 161 -22.00 24.32 -4.52
CA ASP A 161 -22.60 25.59 -4.13
C ASP A 161 -21.82 26.31 -3.04
N GLY A 162 -21.18 25.58 -2.13
CA GLY A 162 -20.23 26.14 -1.17
C GLY A 162 -19.03 26.79 -1.86
N VAL A 163 -18.47 26.15 -2.89
CA VAL A 163 -17.39 26.72 -3.72
C VAL A 163 -17.87 27.92 -4.53
N ARG A 164 -19.05 27.83 -5.18
CA ARG A 164 -19.65 28.94 -5.97
C ARG A 164 -19.82 30.22 -5.14
N LYS A 165 -20.19 30.07 -3.85
CA LYS A 165 -20.43 31.19 -2.91
C LYS A 165 -19.17 31.94 -2.46
N VAL A 166 -17.96 31.41 -2.71
CA VAL A 166 -16.70 32.07 -2.36
C VAL A 166 -16.42 33.28 -3.27
N LYS A 167 -16.13 34.42 -2.65
CA LYS A 167 -15.87 35.73 -3.27
C LYS A 167 -14.46 36.26 -3.02
N THR A 168 -13.74 35.76 -2.01
CA THR A 168 -12.40 36.22 -1.64
C THR A 168 -11.42 35.07 -1.46
N LYS A 169 -10.10 35.35 -1.50
CA LYS A 169 -9.08 34.35 -1.14
C LYS A 169 -9.13 33.97 0.33
N ASP A 170 -9.53 34.86 1.23
CA ASP A 170 -9.64 34.55 2.66
C ASP A 170 -10.77 33.57 2.93
N GLU A 171 -11.91 33.74 2.25
CA GLU A 171 -13.02 32.76 2.24
C GLU A 171 -12.58 31.43 1.64
N PHE A 172 -11.77 31.43 0.57
CA PHE A 172 -11.23 30.20 -0.02
C PHE A 172 -10.25 29.49 0.94
N THR A 173 -9.40 30.24 1.64
CA THR A 173 -8.49 29.71 2.68
C THR A 173 -9.29 29.09 3.83
N ALA A 174 -10.37 29.74 4.27
CA ALA A 174 -11.31 29.19 5.26
C ALA A 174 -12.16 28.01 4.74
N LEU A 175 -12.29 27.84 3.42
CA LEU A 175 -12.91 26.68 2.80
C LEU A 175 -11.93 25.49 2.79
N MET A 176 -10.68 25.71 2.37
CA MET A 176 -9.61 24.69 2.41
C MET A 176 -9.38 24.17 3.83
N GLY A 177 -9.48 25.04 4.84
CA GLY A 177 -9.39 24.66 6.26
C GLY A 177 -10.34 23.53 6.68
N LYS A 178 -11.46 23.36 5.97
CA LYS A 178 -12.49 22.35 6.26
C LYS A 178 -12.25 21.00 5.56
N SER A 179 -11.17 20.85 4.79
CA SER A 179 -10.89 19.65 3.98
C SER A 179 -10.83 18.33 4.76
N SER A 180 -10.64 18.39 6.08
CA SER A 180 -10.54 17.21 6.94
C SER A 180 -11.89 16.65 7.41
N VAL A 181 -12.98 17.42 7.25
CA VAL A 181 -14.36 17.03 7.65
C VAL A 181 -15.40 17.26 6.54
N THR A 182 -14.93 17.54 5.32
CA THR A 182 -15.73 17.83 4.12
C THR A 182 -15.02 17.28 2.87
N PRO A 183 -15.67 17.17 1.70
CA PRO A 183 -15.01 16.75 0.46
C PRO A 183 -14.18 17.86 -0.21
N TYR A 184 -13.92 18.98 0.48
CA TYR A 184 -12.99 20.00 0.00
C TYR A 184 -11.53 19.51 0.10
N THR A 185 -10.62 20.27 -0.47
CA THR A 185 -9.20 19.94 -0.60
C THR A 185 -8.37 21.12 -0.12
N THR A 186 -7.09 20.89 0.12
CA THR A 186 -6.16 21.91 0.58
C THR A 186 -4.83 21.74 -0.14
N LEU A 187 -4.16 22.87 -0.38
CA LEU A 187 -2.80 22.89 -0.92
C LEU A 187 -1.76 22.54 0.15
N ILE A 188 -2.08 22.78 1.43
CA ILE A 188 -1.23 22.47 2.57
C ILE A 188 -2.11 21.87 3.69
N GLY A 189 -2.04 20.56 3.87
CA GLY A 189 -2.90 19.83 4.80
C GLY A 189 -2.45 19.92 6.26
N LEU A 190 -3.41 19.85 7.19
CA LEU A 190 -3.23 19.62 8.63
C LEU A 190 -4.02 18.39 9.11
N GLY A 191 -3.64 17.84 10.26
CA GLY A 191 -3.83 16.43 10.62
C GLY A 191 -2.70 15.96 11.55
N ILE A 192 -2.73 14.71 12.01
CA ILE A 192 -2.05 14.32 13.26
C ILE A 192 -1.29 12.99 13.10
N SER A 193 -0.11 12.90 13.73
CA SER A 193 0.68 11.67 13.85
C SER A 193 1.58 11.75 15.10
N THR A 194 2.24 10.66 15.49
CA THR A 194 3.22 10.67 16.59
C THR A 194 4.39 11.62 16.28
N ASP A 195 4.87 12.39 17.26
CA ASP A 195 6.03 13.26 17.06
C ASP A 195 7.32 12.42 16.91
N ALA A 196 8.00 12.56 15.78
CA ALA A 196 9.23 11.81 15.49
C ALA A 196 10.37 12.08 16.49
N LYS A 197 10.42 13.25 17.14
CA LYS A 197 11.38 13.57 18.23
C LYS A 197 10.77 13.48 19.63
N ASN A 198 9.47 13.23 19.77
CA ASN A 198 8.82 12.88 21.03
C ASN A 198 7.80 11.73 20.88
N PRO A 199 8.25 10.46 20.80
CA PRO A 199 7.39 9.28 20.61
C PRO A 199 6.32 9.00 21.69
N LYS A 200 6.17 9.88 22.69
CA LYS A 200 5.15 9.81 23.74
C LYS A 200 3.97 10.76 23.51
N ALA A 201 4.10 11.70 22.57
CA ALA A 201 3.09 12.69 22.22
C ALA A 201 2.74 12.66 20.72
N TYR A 202 1.54 13.11 20.38
CA TYR A 202 1.17 13.42 19.00
C TYR A 202 1.62 14.85 18.63
N ALA A 203 1.77 15.09 17.34
CA ALA A 203 2.02 16.41 16.76
C ALA A 203 1.16 16.61 15.51
N VAL A 204 0.81 17.87 15.26
CA VAL A 204 0.30 18.30 13.96
C VAL A 204 1.47 18.42 13.00
N TYR A 205 1.42 17.69 11.89
CA TYR A 205 2.34 17.89 10.77
C TYR A 205 1.67 18.80 9.72
N ALA A 206 2.45 19.33 8.79
CA ALA A 206 1.96 20.07 7.65
C ALA A 206 2.61 19.56 6.36
N SER A 207 1.83 19.34 5.30
CA SER A 207 2.31 18.76 4.04
C SER A 207 1.67 19.39 2.81
N THR A 208 2.50 19.73 1.80
CA THR A 208 2.04 20.16 0.48
C THR A 208 1.33 19.03 -0.27
N GLY A 209 0.18 19.32 -0.87
CA GLY A 209 -0.64 18.34 -1.61
C GLY A 209 -1.21 18.91 -2.91
N GLY A 210 -2.49 18.64 -3.18
CA GLY A 210 -3.27 19.33 -4.21
C GLY A 210 -3.05 18.92 -5.67
N LEU A 211 -2.05 18.10 -6.00
CA LEU A 211 -1.93 17.43 -7.31
C LEU A 211 -3.05 16.40 -7.51
N SER A 212 -3.23 15.96 -8.77
CA SER A 212 -4.19 14.92 -9.17
C SER A 212 -3.54 13.70 -9.84
N LEU A 213 -2.37 13.84 -10.47
CA LEU A 213 -1.64 12.72 -11.08
C LEU A 213 -0.77 11.99 -10.05
N PRO A 214 -0.36 10.72 -10.31
CA PRO A 214 0.29 9.87 -9.29
C PRO A 214 1.59 10.45 -8.70
N ASP A 215 2.32 11.26 -9.48
CA ASP A 215 3.44 12.05 -8.98
C ASP A 215 3.67 13.35 -9.78
N ARG A 216 4.57 14.21 -9.30
CA ARG A 216 4.94 15.47 -9.98
C ARG A 216 5.46 15.23 -11.40
N ASP A 217 6.17 14.12 -11.62
CA ASP A 217 6.81 13.85 -12.90
C ASP A 217 5.79 13.56 -14.02
N TYR A 218 4.55 13.16 -13.70
CA TYR A 218 3.45 13.07 -14.67
C TYR A 218 3.05 14.44 -15.27
N TYR A 219 3.46 15.56 -14.66
CA TYR A 219 3.24 16.91 -15.21
C TYR A 219 4.45 17.44 -15.99
N LEU A 220 5.63 16.82 -15.85
CA LEU A 220 6.93 17.46 -16.15
C LEU A 220 7.85 16.61 -17.04
N ASP A 221 7.75 15.28 -16.95
CA ASP A 221 8.52 14.34 -17.78
C ASP A 221 7.78 14.09 -19.10
N ALA A 222 8.48 14.23 -20.22
CA ALA A 222 7.94 14.04 -21.56
C ALA A 222 7.36 12.62 -21.78
N LYS A 223 7.84 11.60 -21.06
CA LYS A 223 7.35 10.22 -21.16
C LYS A 223 5.92 10.02 -20.63
N PHE A 224 5.33 11.03 -19.98
CA PHE A 224 3.95 11.04 -19.50
C PHE A 224 3.08 12.11 -20.18
N ALA A 225 3.53 12.71 -21.28
CA ALA A 225 2.80 13.76 -21.99
C ALA A 225 1.42 13.27 -22.50
N ASP A 226 1.29 12.00 -22.89
CA ASP A 226 0.01 11.36 -23.22
C ASP A 226 -0.95 11.34 -22.02
N LYS A 227 -0.46 10.93 -20.84
CA LYS A 227 -1.22 10.88 -19.59
C LYS A 227 -1.65 12.28 -19.14
N LYS A 228 -0.79 13.29 -19.32
CA LYS A 228 -1.09 14.70 -19.04
C LYS A 228 -2.16 15.25 -19.99
N THR A 229 -2.12 14.89 -21.27
CA THR A 229 -3.17 15.27 -22.25
C THR A 229 -4.50 14.60 -21.95
N ALA A 230 -4.51 13.30 -21.65
CA ALA A 230 -5.72 12.59 -21.23
C ALA A 230 -6.30 13.14 -19.91
N TYR A 231 -5.44 13.60 -19.00
CA TYR A 231 -5.86 14.25 -17.77
C TYR A 231 -6.63 15.55 -18.00
N LEU A 232 -6.20 16.40 -18.94
CA LEU A 232 -6.93 17.62 -19.30
C LEU A 232 -8.36 17.30 -19.77
N ALA A 233 -8.49 16.33 -20.68
CA ALA A 233 -9.79 15.86 -21.15
C ALA A 233 -10.64 15.25 -20.01
N TYR A 234 -10.01 14.58 -19.04
CA TYR A 234 -10.70 14.07 -17.85
C TYR A 234 -11.23 15.19 -16.94
N VAL A 235 -10.43 16.23 -16.67
CA VAL A 235 -10.87 17.40 -15.88
C VAL A 235 -12.06 18.08 -16.54
N GLU A 236 -11.99 18.31 -17.86
CA GLU A 236 -13.10 18.89 -18.63
C GLU A 236 -14.36 18.01 -18.55
N LYS A 237 -14.21 16.70 -18.72
CA LYS A 237 -15.32 15.74 -18.61
C LYS A 237 -15.96 15.79 -17.23
N MET A 238 -15.18 15.80 -16.15
CA MET A 238 -15.72 15.82 -14.78
C MET A 238 -16.40 17.15 -14.44
N LEU A 239 -15.80 18.29 -14.80
CA LEU A 239 -16.44 19.62 -14.67
C LEU A 239 -17.77 19.68 -15.43
N THR A 240 -17.81 19.15 -16.66
CA THR A 240 -19.04 19.05 -17.47
C THR A 240 -20.09 18.17 -16.78
N LEU A 241 -19.70 17.00 -16.28
CA LEU A 241 -20.63 16.08 -15.62
C LEU A 241 -21.22 16.68 -14.32
N GLY A 242 -20.42 17.42 -13.55
CA GLY A 242 -20.83 18.07 -12.30
C GLY A 242 -21.63 19.38 -12.47
N GLY A 243 -21.74 19.90 -13.69
CA GLY A 243 -22.42 21.18 -13.95
C GLY A 243 -21.60 22.40 -13.51
N TRP A 244 -20.29 22.39 -13.78
CA TRP A 244 -19.44 23.57 -13.63
C TRP A 244 -19.32 24.34 -14.94
N GLU A 245 -19.31 25.66 -14.87
CA GLU A 245 -19.26 26.53 -16.05
C GLU A 245 -17.92 26.47 -16.78
N LYS A 246 -17.92 26.79 -18.07
CA LYS A 246 -16.72 26.89 -18.93
C LYS A 246 -15.74 25.69 -18.75
N PRO A 247 -16.19 24.42 -18.87
CA PRO A 247 -15.41 23.28 -18.42
C PRO A 247 -14.04 23.13 -19.12
N ALA A 248 -13.92 23.44 -20.41
CA ALA A 248 -12.66 23.39 -21.15
C ALA A 248 -11.64 24.46 -20.72
N GLU A 249 -12.08 25.72 -20.58
CA GLU A 249 -11.27 26.85 -20.10
C GLU A 249 -10.76 26.58 -18.68
N ASN A 250 -11.65 26.12 -17.81
CA ASN A 250 -11.33 25.75 -16.44
C ASN A 250 -10.42 24.51 -16.36
N ALA A 251 -10.63 23.49 -17.20
CA ALA A 251 -9.76 22.31 -17.25
C ALA A 251 -8.31 22.67 -17.62
N LYS A 252 -8.11 23.51 -18.63
CA LYS A 252 -6.78 24.03 -18.94
C LYS A 252 -6.18 24.81 -17.77
N ALA A 253 -6.93 25.73 -17.17
CA ALA A 253 -6.46 26.53 -16.03
C ALA A 253 -6.06 25.67 -14.82
N ILE A 254 -6.80 24.57 -14.57
CA ILE A 254 -6.50 23.56 -13.53
C ILE A 254 -5.20 22.81 -13.83
N VAL A 255 -5.01 22.33 -15.06
CA VAL A 255 -3.79 21.60 -15.45
C VAL A 255 -2.56 22.51 -15.43
N ASP A 256 -2.69 23.76 -15.86
CA ASP A 256 -1.62 24.77 -15.78
C ASP A 256 -1.28 25.11 -14.32
N PHE A 257 -2.29 25.20 -13.44
CA PHE A 257 -2.11 25.42 -11.99
C PHE A 257 -1.42 24.23 -11.30
N GLU A 258 -1.90 23.01 -11.50
CA GLU A 258 -1.27 21.82 -10.92
C GLU A 258 0.14 21.55 -11.48
N THR A 259 0.43 21.96 -12.72
CA THR A 259 1.81 21.91 -13.26
C THR A 259 2.77 22.76 -12.42
N LYS A 260 2.37 24.00 -12.05
CA LYS A 260 3.18 24.86 -11.16
C LYS A 260 3.36 24.25 -9.77
N LEU A 261 2.32 23.60 -9.23
CA LEU A 261 2.43 22.86 -7.97
C LEU A 261 3.42 21.67 -8.10
N ALA A 262 3.45 20.98 -9.24
CA ALA A 262 4.38 19.88 -9.50
C ALA A 262 5.84 20.37 -9.60
N GLU A 263 6.09 21.50 -10.27
CA GLU A 263 7.39 22.18 -10.30
C GLU A 263 7.88 22.51 -8.88
N ALA A 264 6.97 22.99 -8.02
CA ALA A 264 7.27 23.32 -6.63
C ALA A 264 7.37 22.11 -5.69
N THR A 265 6.88 20.92 -6.07
CA THR A 265 6.81 19.71 -5.24
C THR A 265 8.17 19.00 -5.17
N TRP A 266 8.55 18.53 -3.97
CA TRP A 266 9.76 17.72 -3.76
C TRP A 266 9.70 16.35 -4.48
N THR A 267 10.85 15.83 -4.87
CA THR A 267 10.97 14.47 -5.42
C THR A 267 10.54 13.41 -4.40
N ARG A 268 10.23 12.18 -4.84
CA ARG A 268 9.95 11.05 -3.94
C ARG A 268 11.14 10.73 -3.03
N VAL A 269 12.37 10.85 -3.56
CA VAL A 269 13.64 10.62 -2.84
C VAL A 269 13.81 11.61 -1.69
N GLU A 270 13.46 12.88 -1.89
CA GLU A 270 13.50 13.89 -0.81
C GLU A 270 12.40 13.68 0.22
N ARG A 271 11.18 13.36 -0.23
CA ARG A 271 10.02 13.12 0.65
C ARG A 271 10.16 11.88 1.55
N ARG A 272 11.05 10.92 1.25
CA ARG A 272 11.37 9.81 2.18
C ARG A 272 12.45 10.14 3.22
N ASN A 273 13.19 11.25 3.08
CA ASN A 273 14.28 11.57 3.98
C ASN A 273 13.76 12.18 5.29
N ARG A 274 13.81 11.39 6.38
CA ARG A 274 13.18 11.73 7.66
C ARG A 274 13.71 13.02 8.30
N ASP A 275 14.99 13.34 8.10
CA ASP A 275 15.60 14.58 8.61
C ASP A 275 15.06 15.79 7.85
N LYS A 276 15.04 15.72 6.50
CA LYS A 276 14.48 16.77 5.64
C LYS A 276 12.99 17.03 5.94
N THR A 277 12.24 16.01 6.36
CA THR A 277 10.80 16.13 6.66
C THR A 277 10.47 16.58 8.08
N TYR A 278 11.45 16.78 8.97
CA TYR A 278 11.19 17.20 10.36
C TYR A 278 11.63 18.66 10.60
N ASN A 279 10.78 19.61 10.17
CA ASN A 279 11.01 21.05 10.39
C ASN A 279 9.93 21.61 11.35
N PRO A 280 10.15 21.56 12.68
CA PRO A 280 9.21 22.15 13.63
C PRO A 280 9.18 23.68 13.48
N ALA A 281 7.98 24.25 13.45
CA ALA A 281 7.76 25.70 13.34
C ALA A 281 6.57 26.12 14.21
N THR A 282 6.66 27.30 14.83
CA THR A 282 5.51 27.99 15.43
C THR A 282 4.52 28.44 14.35
N LEU A 283 3.29 28.78 14.73
CA LEU A 283 2.33 29.37 13.79
C LEU A 283 2.81 30.71 13.18
N ALA A 284 3.63 31.47 13.91
CA ALA A 284 4.21 32.72 13.41
C ALA A 284 5.28 32.46 12.32
N GLU A 285 6.18 31.50 12.54
CA GLU A 285 7.18 31.08 11.55
C GLU A 285 6.53 30.43 10.32
N LEU A 286 5.48 29.62 10.53
CA LEU A 286 4.67 29.05 9.45
C LEU A 286 4.03 30.17 8.60
N GLN A 287 3.43 31.18 9.22
CA GLN A 287 2.81 32.30 8.54
C GLN A 287 3.85 33.16 7.77
N ALA A 288 5.04 33.38 8.36
CA ALA A 288 6.15 34.09 7.71
C ALA A 288 6.74 33.29 6.53
N MET A 289 6.76 31.97 6.61
CA MET A 289 7.16 31.06 5.52
C MET A 289 6.14 31.04 4.37
N THR A 290 4.89 31.43 4.60
CA THR A 290 3.78 31.32 3.64
C THR A 290 2.98 32.63 3.47
N PRO A 291 3.63 33.72 3.04
CA PRO A 291 2.94 34.98 2.79
C PRO A 291 1.84 34.81 1.74
N GLY A 292 0.65 35.38 2.01
CA GLY A 292 -0.54 35.21 1.16
C GLY A 292 -1.41 33.99 1.48
N TYR A 293 -1.08 33.21 2.52
CA TYR A 293 -1.91 32.11 3.02
C TYR A 293 -2.28 32.36 4.48
N ASP A 294 -3.51 32.81 4.77
CA ASP A 294 -3.94 33.17 6.13
C ASP A 294 -4.21 31.92 6.99
N TRP A 295 -3.27 31.60 7.89
CA TRP A 295 -3.38 30.44 8.78
C TRP A 295 -4.46 30.59 9.85
N ASN A 296 -4.83 31.81 10.24
CA ASN A 296 -5.90 32.02 11.21
C ASN A 296 -7.26 31.66 10.57
N LYS A 297 -7.49 32.09 9.32
CA LYS A 297 -8.69 31.71 8.54
C LYS A 297 -8.71 30.21 8.25
N TYR A 298 -7.56 29.62 7.93
CA TYR A 298 -7.43 28.19 7.70
C TYR A 298 -7.79 27.38 8.96
N LEU A 299 -7.11 27.64 10.08
CA LEU A 299 -7.24 26.86 11.32
C LEU A 299 -8.66 26.85 11.87
N VAL A 300 -9.42 27.95 11.76
CA VAL A 300 -10.84 28.03 12.13
C VAL A 300 -11.70 26.96 11.44
N GLY A 301 -11.34 26.53 10.22
CA GLY A 301 -12.04 25.47 9.51
C GLY A 301 -11.68 24.04 9.94
N THR A 302 -10.56 23.87 10.66
CA THR A 302 -9.94 22.54 10.87
C THR A 302 -10.49 21.74 12.04
N GLU A 303 -11.35 22.29 12.89
CA GLU A 303 -11.78 21.68 14.16
C GLU A 303 -10.65 21.32 15.16
N LEU A 304 -9.38 21.63 14.86
CA LEU A 304 -8.26 21.45 15.79
C LEU A 304 -8.45 22.30 17.06
N PRO A 305 -8.00 21.84 18.24
CA PRO A 305 -7.80 22.72 19.39
C PRO A 305 -6.73 23.76 19.07
N LYS A 306 -6.56 24.77 19.94
CA LYS A 306 -5.41 25.69 19.84
C LYS A 306 -4.11 24.88 19.81
N ILE A 307 -3.33 25.09 18.74
CA ILE A 307 -1.97 24.59 18.57
C ILE A 307 -0.99 25.76 18.53
N ASP A 308 0.21 25.56 19.06
CA ASP A 308 1.28 26.56 19.06
C ASP A 308 2.44 26.22 18.10
N ARG A 309 2.49 24.98 17.61
CA ARG A 309 3.56 24.43 16.73
C ARG A 309 3.01 23.40 15.74
N VAL A 310 3.56 23.38 14.53
CA VAL A 310 3.41 22.29 13.54
C VAL A 310 4.78 21.73 13.12
N VAL A 311 4.80 20.56 12.48
CA VAL A 311 6.01 20.00 11.84
C VAL A 311 5.86 20.04 10.32
N VAL A 312 6.58 20.96 9.67
CA VAL A 312 6.55 21.20 8.22
C VAL A 312 7.38 20.14 7.50
N THR A 313 6.75 19.39 6.59
CA THR A 313 7.37 18.22 5.93
C THR A 313 8.09 18.50 4.61
N THR A 314 7.77 19.62 3.94
CA THR A 314 8.38 20.03 2.66
C THR A 314 8.75 21.52 2.68
N ASN A 315 9.57 21.93 3.66
CA ASN A 315 9.78 23.35 4.03
C ASN A 315 10.16 24.29 2.88
N THR A 316 10.94 23.88 1.88
CA THR A 316 11.27 24.70 0.71
C THR A 316 10.23 24.68 -0.41
N SER A 317 9.21 23.80 -0.33
CA SER A 317 8.01 23.86 -1.18
C SER A 317 6.95 24.82 -0.62
N PHE A 318 6.83 24.94 0.70
CA PHE A 318 5.82 25.78 1.36
C PHE A 318 5.75 27.24 0.84
N PRO A 319 6.86 28.02 0.78
CA PRO A 319 6.82 29.39 0.25
C PRO A 319 6.45 29.43 -1.24
N LYS A 320 6.84 28.41 -2.02
CA LYS A 320 6.47 28.29 -3.44
C LYS A 320 4.97 28.03 -3.59
N PHE A 321 4.41 27.13 -2.80
CA PHE A 321 2.98 26.82 -2.76
C PHE A 321 2.15 28.04 -2.35
N ALA A 322 2.58 28.76 -1.31
CA ALA A 322 1.93 30.00 -0.88
C ALA A 322 1.97 31.08 -1.98
N LYS A 323 3.10 31.25 -2.67
CA LYS A 323 3.18 32.16 -3.83
C LYS A 323 2.29 31.72 -5.00
N ILE A 324 2.30 30.44 -5.38
CA ILE A 324 1.43 29.92 -6.46
C ILE A 324 -0.05 30.14 -6.11
N TYR A 325 -0.43 29.94 -4.85
CA TYR A 325 -1.77 30.26 -4.35
C TYR A 325 -2.08 31.76 -4.42
N ALA A 326 -1.16 32.62 -3.99
CA ALA A 326 -1.30 34.07 -4.01
C ALA A 326 -1.38 34.65 -5.43
N ASP A 327 -0.66 34.06 -6.40
CA ASP A 327 -0.65 34.47 -7.81
C ASP A 327 -1.87 33.93 -8.62
N THR A 328 -2.46 32.80 -8.23
CA THR A 328 -3.51 32.13 -9.04
C THR A 328 -4.87 32.83 -8.93
N PRO A 329 -5.63 33.04 -10.03
CA PRO A 329 -6.97 33.65 -9.97
C PRO A 329 -7.96 32.86 -9.11
N LEU A 330 -8.87 33.57 -8.41
CA LEU A 330 -9.85 32.94 -7.51
C LEU A 330 -10.79 31.97 -8.24
N GLU A 331 -11.21 32.29 -9.47
CA GLU A 331 -12.09 31.39 -10.24
C GLU A 331 -11.36 30.11 -10.69
N THR A 332 -10.05 30.16 -10.93
CA THR A 332 -9.23 28.95 -11.17
C THR A 332 -9.15 28.09 -9.91
N LEU A 333 -8.97 28.70 -8.73
CA LEU A 333 -8.98 28.00 -7.45
C LEU A 333 -10.36 27.37 -7.15
N LYS A 334 -11.45 28.07 -7.44
CA LYS A 334 -12.83 27.56 -7.34
C LYS A 334 -13.08 26.42 -8.31
N ALA A 335 -12.68 26.53 -9.58
CA ALA A 335 -12.81 25.46 -10.56
C ALA A 335 -11.98 24.21 -10.18
N TRP A 336 -10.74 24.40 -9.69
CA TRP A 336 -9.92 23.33 -9.13
C TRP A 336 -10.64 22.64 -7.95
N GLN A 337 -11.18 23.41 -7.01
CA GLN A 337 -11.89 22.82 -5.86
C GLN A 337 -13.18 22.11 -6.27
N ALA A 338 -13.90 22.61 -7.26
CA ALA A 338 -15.06 21.94 -7.84
C ALA A 338 -14.66 20.61 -8.49
N PHE A 339 -13.61 20.59 -9.31
CA PHE A 339 -13.07 19.36 -9.88
C PHE A 339 -12.71 18.33 -8.80
N LYS A 340 -12.00 18.72 -7.73
CA LYS A 340 -11.65 17.81 -6.62
C LYS A 340 -12.88 17.22 -5.93
N VAL A 341 -13.94 18.01 -5.71
CA VAL A 341 -15.21 17.51 -5.13
C VAL A 341 -15.87 16.48 -6.06
N ILE A 342 -15.84 16.69 -7.37
CA ILE A 342 -16.46 15.79 -8.36
C ILE A 342 -15.64 14.49 -8.52
N ASP A 343 -14.31 14.59 -8.67
CA ASP A 343 -13.38 13.45 -8.79
C ASP A 343 -13.33 12.61 -7.49
N GLY A 344 -13.22 13.25 -6.32
CA GLY A 344 -13.23 12.57 -5.03
C GLY A 344 -14.57 11.90 -4.69
N GLY A 345 -15.68 12.43 -5.20
CA GLY A 345 -17.01 11.81 -5.06
C GLY A 345 -17.30 10.69 -6.06
N ALA A 346 -16.59 10.61 -7.19
CA ALA A 346 -17.04 9.94 -8.41
C ALA A 346 -17.47 8.47 -8.23
N GLY A 347 -16.75 7.68 -7.43
CA GLY A 347 -17.06 6.25 -7.20
C GLY A 347 -18.36 5.98 -6.41
N LEU A 348 -18.94 7.02 -5.81
CA LEU A 348 -20.15 7.00 -4.97
C LEU A 348 -21.35 7.71 -5.63
N LEU A 349 -21.20 8.18 -6.88
CA LEU A 349 -22.25 8.82 -7.68
C LEU A 349 -22.75 7.85 -8.77
N SER A 350 -23.64 8.35 -9.64
CA SER A 350 -24.17 7.61 -10.80
C SER A 350 -23.08 7.12 -11.75
N LYS A 351 -23.41 6.08 -12.51
CA LYS A 351 -22.56 5.37 -13.47
C LYS A 351 -21.79 6.30 -14.40
N ARG A 352 -22.36 7.43 -14.83
CA ARG A 352 -21.66 8.41 -15.70
C ARG A 352 -20.42 9.04 -15.07
N PHE A 353 -20.36 9.19 -13.74
CA PHE A 353 -19.16 9.64 -13.02
C PHE A 353 -18.21 8.48 -12.76
N VAL A 354 -18.75 7.33 -12.35
CA VAL A 354 -17.98 6.11 -12.06
C VAL A 354 -17.20 5.66 -13.30
N ASP A 355 -17.85 5.60 -14.46
CA ASP A 355 -17.24 5.21 -15.74
C ASP A 355 -16.18 6.22 -16.18
N ALA A 356 -16.47 7.53 -16.12
CA ALA A 356 -15.50 8.56 -16.47
C ALA A 356 -14.25 8.50 -15.58
N ASN A 357 -14.42 8.29 -14.27
CA ASN A 357 -13.33 8.09 -13.32
C ASN A 357 -12.56 6.79 -13.62
N PHE A 358 -13.24 5.67 -13.90
CA PHE A 358 -12.59 4.42 -14.27
C PHE A 358 -11.74 4.53 -15.55
N GLU A 359 -12.31 5.07 -16.63
CA GLU A 359 -11.65 5.18 -17.95
C GLU A 359 -10.35 6.01 -17.86
N PHE A 360 -10.30 7.03 -17.00
CA PHE A 360 -9.07 7.77 -16.76
C PHE A 360 -8.17 7.14 -15.68
N ARG A 361 -8.66 7.02 -14.44
CA ARG A 361 -7.86 6.66 -13.25
C ARG A 361 -7.26 5.25 -13.34
N ASN A 362 -8.04 4.28 -13.81
CA ASN A 362 -7.67 2.87 -13.77
C ASN A 362 -7.20 2.40 -15.15
N LYS A 363 -7.96 2.73 -16.21
CA LYS A 363 -7.67 2.29 -17.57
C LYS A 363 -6.58 3.12 -18.25
N THR A 364 -6.69 4.45 -18.29
CA THR A 364 -5.70 5.30 -18.99
C THR A 364 -4.37 5.47 -18.24
N LEU A 365 -4.41 5.66 -16.91
CA LEU A 365 -3.18 5.81 -16.11
C LEU A 365 -2.49 4.48 -15.82
N SER A 366 -3.27 3.44 -15.45
CA SER A 366 -2.73 2.19 -14.92
C SER A 366 -2.88 0.98 -15.87
N GLY A 367 -3.53 1.15 -17.01
CA GLY A 367 -3.69 0.09 -18.02
C GLY A 367 -4.73 -0.99 -17.68
N GLN A 368 -5.68 -0.75 -16.78
CA GLN A 368 -6.70 -1.72 -16.37
C GLN A 368 -7.86 -1.82 -17.38
N PRO A 369 -8.09 -2.94 -18.10
CA PRO A 369 -9.14 -3.01 -19.11
C PRO A 369 -10.57 -2.86 -18.57
N GLU A 370 -10.88 -3.45 -17.41
CA GLU A 370 -12.23 -3.54 -16.84
C GLU A 370 -12.32 -3.05 -15.38
N GLN A 371 -13.51 -2.59 -14.99
CA GLN A 371 -13.78 -2.14 -13.61
C GLN A 371 -14.13 -3.30 -12.67
N ARG A 372 -13.92 -3.11 -11.36
CA ARG A 372 -14.47 -3.96 -10.29
C ARG A 372 -15.99 -4.19 -10.40
N PRO A 373 -16.51 -5.36 -9.99
CA PRO A 373 -17.92 -5.55 -9.80
C PRO A 373 -18.36 -4.70 -8.61
N ARG A 374 -19.66 -4.37 -8.55
CA ARG A 374 -20.16 -3.50 -7.47
C ARG A 374 -19.90 -4.10 -6.09
N TRP A 375 -20.04 -5.43 -5.93
CA TRP A 375 -19.80 -6.13 -4.66
C TRP A 375 -18.37 -5.94 -4.13
N LYS A 376 -17.33 -6.07 -4.98
CA LYS A 376 -15.96 -5.82 -4.54
C LYS A 376 -15.77 -4.34 -4.17
N ARG A 377 -16.31 -3.39 -4.96
CA ARG A 377 -16.22 -1.96 -4.60
C ARG A 377 -16.89 -1.69 -3.23
N ALA A 378 -18.04 -2.32 -2.95
CA ALA A 378 -18.72 -2.25 -1.67
C ALA A 378 -17.87 -2.85 -0.52
N VAL A 379 -17.27 -4.04 -0.72
CA VAL A 379 -16.35 -4.66 0.26
C VAL A 379 -15.17 -3.74 0.58
N ALA A 380 -14.56 -3.09 -0.41
CA ALA A 380 -13.50 -2.11 -0.17
C ALA A 380 -14.00 -0.87 0.59
N SER A 381 -15.16 -0.33 0.22
CA SER A 381 -15.76 0.84 0.90
C SER A 381 -16.11 0.54 2.36
N VAL A 382 -16.63 -0.65 2.66
CA VAL A 382 -16.96 -1.08 4.02
C VAL A 382 -15.68 -1.36 4.82
N ASN A 383 -14.66 -1.99 4.23
CA ASN A 383 -13.34 -2.12 4.86
C ASN A 383 -12.69 -0.76 5.16
N GLY A 384 -12.86 0.24 4.30
CA GLY A 384 -12.38 1.61 4.54
C GLY A 384 -13.14 2.37 5.63
N THR A 385 -14.35 1.93 6.01
CA THR A 385 -15.25 2.65 6.93
C THR A 385 -15.39 1.97 8.29
N LEU A 386 -15.41 0.64 8.32
CA LEU A 386 -15.67 -0.22 9.48
C LEU A 386 -14.60 -1.32 9.62
N GLY A 387 -13.39 -1.04 9.12
CA GLY A 387 -12.35 -2.04 8.88
C GLY A 387 -11.93 -2.87 10.10
N GLU A 388 -11.91 -2.31 11.30
CA GLU A 388 -11.62 -3.09 12.53
C GLU A 388 -12.81 -3.95 12.95
N ALA A 389 -14.05 -3.47 12.84
CA ALA A 389 -15.24 -4.27 13.14
C ALA A 389 -15.37 -5.46 12.17
N VAL A 390 -15.06 -5.27 10.89
CA VAL A 390 -14.94 -6.37 9.92
C VAL A 390 -13.76 -7.29 10.24
N GLY A 391 -12.63 -6.73 10.70
CA GLY A 391 -11.44 -7.49 11.07
C GLY A 391 -11.61 -8.39 12.29
N LYS A 392 -12.45 -7.97 13.24
CA LYS A 392 -12.86 -8.72 14.43
C LYS A 392 -13.63 -10.00 14.06
N GLU A 393 -14.60 -9.88 13.16
CA GLU A 393 -15.31 -11.04 12.58
C GLU A 393 -14.35 -11.91 11.74
N TYR A 394 -13.44 -11.30 10.97
CA TYR A 394 -12.47 -12.01 10.13
C TYR A 394 -11.55 -12.92 10.95
N VAL A 395 -10.99 -12.45 12.07
CA VAL A 395 -10.09 -13.28 12.87
C VAL A 395 -10.82 -14.35 13.67
N ALA A 396 -12.06 -14.08 14.11
CA ALA A 396 -12.91 -15.08 14.74
C ALA A 396 -13.24 -16.25 13.78
N ALA A 397 -13.42 -15.97 12.49
CA ALA A 397 -13.73 -16.98 11.48
C ALA A 397 -12.50 -17.66 10.84
N TYR A 398 -11.37 -16.94 10.67
CA TYR A 398 -10.30 -17.36 9.74
C TYR A 398 -8.87 -17.31 10.29
N PHE A 399 -8.63 -17.00 11.58
CA PHE A 399 -7.28 -16.92 12.14
C PHE A 399 -7.11 -17.76 13.43
N PRO A 400 -6.71 -19.04 13.32
CA PRO A 400 -6.59 -19.94 14.47
C PRO A 400 -5.42 -19.56 15.41
N PRO A 401 -5.53 -19.77 16.74
CA PRO A 401 -4.49 -19.43 17.70
C PRO A 401 -3.12 -20.06 17.43
N GLU A 402 -3.08 -21.26 16.83
CA GLU A 402 -1.85 -21.96 16.47
C GLU A 402 -0.97 -21.13 15.50
N SER A 403 -1.57 -20.47 14.52
CA SER A 403 -0.85 -19.59 13.58
C SER A 403 -0.21 -18.41 14.32
N LYS A 404 -0.88 -17.84 15.33
CA LYS A 404 -0.30 -16.78 16.19
C LYS A 404 0.90 -17.32 16.96
N ALA A 405 0.82 -18.54 17.52
CA ALA A 405 1.93 -19.17 18.24
C ALA A 405 3.13 -19.51 17.34
N LYS A 406 2.91 -20.11 16.15
CA LYS A 406 3.97 -20.40 15.18
C LYS A 406 4.68 -19.12 14.70
N MET A 407 3.96 -18.00 14.54
CA MET A 407 4.57 -16.71 14.19
C MET A 407 5.36 -16.06 15.33
N VAL A 408 4.90 -16.18 16.59
CA VAL A 408 5.68 -15.70 17.75
C VAL A 408 7.04 -16.39 17.83
N ALA A 409 7.09 -17.70 17.57
CA ALA A 409 8.36 -18.45 17.51
C ALA A 409 9.28 -17.94 16.39
N LEU A 410 8.77 -17.83 15.15
CA LEU A 410 9.54 -17.42 13.97
C LEU A 410 10.13 -15.99 14.14
N VAL A 411 9.38 -15.05 14.71
CA VAL A 411 9.90 -13.72 15.07
C VAL A 411 11.00 -13.81 16.14
N GLY A 412 10.89 -14.72 17.09
CA GLY A 412 11.92 -14.99 18.11
C GLY A 412 13.23 -15.51 17.50
N ASP A 413 13.15 -16.46 16.56
CA ASP A 413 14.31 -17.00 15.85
C ASP A 413 15.02 -15.90 15.03
N ILE A 414 14.28 -15.09 14.27
CA ILE A 414 14.84 -13.98 13.48
C ILE A 414 15.45 -12.87 14.37
N ARG A 415 14.85 -12.53 15.52
CA ARG A 415 15.46 -11.59 16.49
C ARG A 415 16.75 -12.15 17.08
N THR A 416 16.84 -13.45 17.31
CA THR A 416 18.04 -14.13 17.81
C THR A 416 19.17 -14.14 16.78
N VAL A 417 18.82 -14.37 15.52
CA VAL A 417 19.72 -14.24 14.36
C VAL A 417 20.25 -12.83 14.23
N LEU A 418 19.40 -11.80 14.15
CA LEU A 418 19.87 -10.43 13.95
C LEU A 418 20.72 -9.93 15.11
N LYS A 419 20.42 -10.34 16.36
CA LYS A 419 21.33 -10.10 17.50
C LYS A 419 22.73 -10.64 17.18
N THR A 420 22.81 -11.90 16.77
CA THR A 420 24.07 -12.60 16.49
C THR A 420 24.81 -11.98 15.30
N ARG A 421 24.09 -11.52 14.27
CA ARG A 421 24.68 -10.82 13.12
C ARG A 421 25.25 -9.46 13.53
N ILE A 422 24.49 -8.63 14.27
CA ILE A 422 24.96 -7.33 14.82
C ILE A 422 26.25 -7.50 15.62
N ASP A 423 26.30 -8.48 16.53
CA ASP A 423 27.50 -8.76 17.33
C ASP A 423 28.73 -9.03 16.43
N ASN A 424 28.53 -9.72 15.30
CA ASN A 424 29.56 -10.13 14.34
C ASN A 424 29.74 -9.19 13.11
N LEU A 425 29.14 -7.99 13.07
CA LEU A 425 29.38 -7.05 11.95
C LEU A 425 30.81 -6.48 11.99
N ASP A 426 31.65 -6.84 11.02
CA ASP A 426 33.05 -6.40 10.93
C ASP A 426 33.20 -4.89 10.73
N TRP A 427 32.21 -4.26 10.09
CA TRP A 427 32.25 -2.86 9.70
C TRP A 427 31.79 -1.91 10.82
N MET A 428 31.03 -2.38 11.81
CA MET A 428 30.39 -1.54 12.83
C MET A 428 31.19 -1.50 14.15
N GLY A 429 31.47 -0.29 14.65
CA GLY A 429 32.11 -0.06 15.94
C GLY A 429 31.27 -0.53 17.15
N ALA A 430 31.94 -0.80 18.27
CA ALA A 430 31.33 -1.38 19.47
C ALA A 430 30.17 -0.53 20.04
N ASP A 431 30.33 0.80 20.09
CA ASP A 431 29.29 1.70 20.60
C ASP A 431 28.01 1.66 19.75
N THR A 432 28.15 1.69 18.42
CA THR A 432 27.03 1.57 17.49
C THR A 432 26.38 0.20 17.57
N LYS A 433 27.15 -0.89 17.78
CA LYS A 433 26.61 -2.23 18.05
C LYS A 433 25.75 -2.26 19.31
N VAL A 434 26.22 -1.68 20.43
CA VAL A 434 25.43 -1.58 21.67
C VAL A 434 24.11 -0.85 21.42
N LYS A 435 24.12 0.24 20.64
CA LYS A 435 22.88 0.97 20.29
C LYS A 435 21.98 0.22 19.32
N ALA A 436 22.53 -0.57 18.40
CA ALA A 436 21.75 -1.47 17.55
C ALA A 436 21.09 -2.59 18.38
N GLN A 437 21.77 -3.15 19.39
CA GLN A 437 21.18 -4.11 20.32
C GLN A 437 20.12 -3.49 21.24
N GLU A 438 20.35 -2.28 21.77
CA GLU A 438 19.34 -1.52 22.51
C GLU A 438 18.07 -1.30 21.67
N LYS A 439 18.23 -1.00 20.38
CA LYS A 439 17.11 -0.88 19.45
C LYS A 439 16.41 -2.21 19.20
N LEU A 440 17.15 -3.28 18.91
CA LEU A 440 16.62 -4.61 18.66
C LEU A 440 15.86 -5.19 19.86
N ALA A 441 16.35 -4.95 21.08
CA ALA A 441 15.66 -5.35 22.32
C ALA A 441 14.29 -4.69 22.47
N LYS A 442 14.17 -3.40 22.10
CA LYS A 442 12.95 -2.59 22.25
C LYS A 442 11.89 -2.78 21.14
N PHE A 443 12.10 -3.67 20.16
CA PHE A 443 11.09 -3.96 19.13
C PHE A 443 9.79 -4.50 19.74
N THR A 444 8.71 -3.77 19.48
CA THR A 444 7.32 -4.22 19.73
C THR A 444 6.85 -5.10 18.58
N VAL A 445 6.16 -6.21 18.87
CA VAL A 445 5.73 -7.21 17.87
C VAL A 445 4.22 -7.37 17.95
N LYS A 446 3.53 -7.22 16.82
CA LYS A 446 2.06 -7.28 16.70
C LYS A 446 1.67 -8.33 15.64
N ILE A 447 0.91 -9.36 16.03
CA ILE A 447 0.62 -10.54 15.19
C ILE A 447 -0.88 -10.85 15.18
N GLY A 448 -1.45 -11.00 13.99
CA GLY A 448 -2.86 -11.30 13.74
C GLY A 448 -3.77 -10.08 13.81
N TYR A 449 -4.00 -9.55 15.02
CA TYR A 449 -5.06 -8.60 15.33
C TYR A 449 -4.77 -7.77 16.60
N PRO A 450 -5.39 -6.58 16.76
CA PRO A 450 -5.30 -5.79 17.98
C PRO A 450 -5.98 -6.45 19.18
N ASP A 451 -5.35 -6.36 20.35
CA ASP A 451 -5.94 -6.79 21.62
C ASP A 451 -7.01 -5.80 22.14
N LYS A 452 -7.09 -4.61 21.54
CA LYS A 452 -8.05 -3.53 21.82
C LYS A 452 -8.65 -3.03 20.51
N TRP A 453 -9.94 -3.29 20.29
CA TRP A 453 -10.67 -2.86 19.10
C TRP A 453 -11.16 -1.41 19.21
N ARG A 454 -11.25 -0.73 18.07
CA ARG A 454 -11.86 0.60 17.93
C ARG A 454 -13.38 0.54 18.09
N ASP A 455 -13.92 1.41 18.94
CA ASP A 455 -15.37 1.55 19.15
C ASP A 455 -16.01 2.37 18.02
N TYR A 456 -16.94 1.76 17.29
CA TYR A 456 -17.74 2.41 16.24
C TYR A 456 -19.12 2.90 16.71
N SER A 457 -19.43 2.90 18.02
CA SER A 457 -20.74 3.30 18.58
C SER A 457 -21.25 4.63 18.04
N LYS A 458 -20.40 5.66 18.04
CA LYS A 458 -20.70 7.03 17.59
C LYS A 458 -20.74 7.24 16.06
N LEU A 459 -20.26 6.29 15.25
CA LEU A 459 -20.26 6.45 13.79
C LEU A 459 -21.68 6.22 13.21
N GLU A 460 -22.28 7.27 12.66
CA GLU A 460 -23.62 7.21 12.05
C GLU A 460 -23.55 6.70 10.60
N ILE A 461 -24.03 5.46 10.38
CA ILE A 461 -24.26 4.87 9.06
C ILE A 461 -25.77 4.90 8.76
N LYS A 462 -26.13 5.33 7.54
CA LYS A 462 -27.52 5.40 7.05
C LYS A 462 -27.68 4.50 5.82
N GLU A 463 -28.84 3.86 5.72
CA GLU A 463 -29.22 3.13 4.51
C GLU A 463 -29.55 4.14 3.39
N GLY A 464 -29.32 3.75 2.13
CA GLY A 464 -29.58 4.59 0.95
C GLY A 464 -28.64 5.81 0.75
N ASP A 465 -27.68 6.06 1.64
CA ASP A 465 -26.80 7.24 1.60
C ASP A 465 -25.30 6.85 1.55
N ALA A 466 -24.88 6.21 0.44
CA ALA A 466 -23.48 5.78 0.25
C ALA A 466 -22.48 6.95 0.34
N TYR A 467 -22.79 8.07 -0.30
CA TYR A 467 -21.94 9.26 -0.32
C TYR A 467 -21.83 9.90 1.07
N GLY A 468 -22.95 10.15 1.75
CA GLY A 468 -22.94 10.72 3.09
C GLY A 468 -22.36 9.78 4.14
N ASN A 469 -22.44 8.45 3.97
CA ASN A 469 -21.73 7.48 4.81
C ASN A 469 -20.21 7.69 4.74
N ALA A 470 -19.65 7.80 3.53
CA ALA A 470 -18.21 8.06 3.36
C ALA A 470 -17.79 9.41 3.96
N MET A 471 -18.61 10.46 3.81
CA MET A 471 -18.33 11.78 4.41
C MET A 471 -18.40 11.75 5.95
N ARG A 472 -19.40 11.07 6.53
CA ARG A 472 -19.52 10.89 7.99
C ARG A 472 -18.36 10.06 8.54
N ALA A 473 -17.93 9.02 7.83
CA ALA A 473 -16.78 8.20 8.20
C ALA A 473 -15.48 9.01 8.23
N GLY A 474 -15.14 9.71 7.15
CA GLY A 474 -13.92 10.51 7.08
C GLY A 474 -13.87 11.62 8.15
N ALA A 475 -14.98 12.33 8.36
CA ALA A 475 -15.06 13.34 9.41
C ALA A 475 -14.98 12.75 10.83
N TRP A 476 -15.50 11.53 11.05
CA TRP A 476 -15.40 10.83 12.33
C TRP A 476 -13.99 10.29 12.60
N ASP A 477 -13.32 9.76 11.57
CA ASP A 477 -11.90 9.36 11.64
C ASP A 477 -10.99 10.54 11.97
N TYR A 478 -11.22 11.68 11.33
CA TYR A 478 -10.48 12.89 11.63
C TYR A 478 -10.74 13.39 13.06
N ARG A 479 -12.00 13.42 13.51
CA ARG A 479 -12.34 13.82 14.89
C ARG A 479 -11.75 12.88 15.94
N TYR A 480 -11.63 11.58 15.66
CA TYR A 480 -10.89 10.64 16.52
C TYR A 480 -9.41 11.03 16.66
N ASP A 481 -8.77 11.49 15.58
CA ASP A 481 -7.40 12.02 15.63
C ASP A 481 -7.32 13.35 16.40
N VAL A 482 -8.27 14.28 16.20
CA VAL A 482 -8.35 15.54 16.96
C VAL A 482 -8.54 15.27 18.46
N GLU A 483 -9.45 14.38 18.83
CA GLU A 483 -9.72 13.98 20.22
C GLU A 483 -8.48 13.42 20.94
N ARG A 484 -7.45 12.92 20.22
CA ARG A 484 -6.25 12.34 20.83
C ARG A 484 -5.00 13.22 20.77
N LEU A 485 -5.01 14.35 20.07
CA LEU A 485 -3.83 15.23 19.92
C LEU A 485 -3.13 15.57 21.25
N ASN A 486 -3.91 15.87 22.29
CA ASN A 486 -3.41 16.24 23.62
C ASN A 486 -3.44 15.05 24.63
N LYS A 487 -3.59 13.81 24.15
CA LYS A 487 -3.53 12.58 24.95
C LYS A 487 -2.17 11.88 24.74
N PRO A 488 -1.73 11.00 25.67
CA PRO A 488 -0.57 10.13 25.44
C PRO A 488 -0.76 9.24 24.19
N VAL A 489 0.35 8.88 23.54
CA VAL A 489 0.34 8.00 22.37
C VAL A 489 -0.13 6.59 22.74
N ASP A 490 -1.17 6.11 22.07
CA ASP A 490 -1.70 4.77 22.29
C ASP A 490 -0.89 3.76 21.47
N LYS A 491 0.15 3.20 22.10
CA LYS A 491 0.98 2.17 21.47
C LYS A 491 0.24 0.84 21.20
N THR A 492 -1.03 0.68 21.61
CA THR A 492 -1.84 -0.49 21.24
C THR A 492 -2.53 -0.36 19.87
N GLU A 493 -2.65 0.85 19.30
CA GLU A 493 -3.25 1.08 17.97
C GLU A 493 -2.53 0.28 16.87
N TRP A 494 -3.28 -0.20 15.88
CA TRP A 494 -2.73 -0.84 14.67
C TRP A 494 -2.89 0.06 13.45
N GLY A 495 -1.83 0.16 12.65
CA GLY A 495 -1.88 0.87 11.37
C GLY A 495 -2.59 0.10 10.25
N MET A 496 -2.91 -1.18 10.42
CA MET A 496 -3.56 -2.02 9.40
C MET A 496 -4.63 -2.91 10.04
N THR A 497 -5.69 -3.21 9.29
CA THR A 497 -6.75 -4.11 9.75
C THR A 497 -6.31 -5.58 9.57
N PRO A 498 -6.80 -6.53 10.40
CA PRO A 498 -6.40 -7.94 10.33
C PRO A 498 -6.53 -8.59 8.94
N GLN A 499 -7.53 -8.20 8.16
CA GLN A 499 -7.82 -8.70 6.81
C GLN A 499 -6.94 -8.08 5.70
N THR A 500 -6.02 -7.17 6.05
CA THR A 500 -5.07 -6.54 5.11
C THR A 500 -3.92 -7.50 4.75
N VAL A 501 -3.74 -7.81 3.47
CA VAL A 501 -2.62 -8.63 2.97
C VAL A 501 -1.38 -7.76 2.76
N ASN A 502 -0.70 -7.43 3.86
CA ASN A 502 0.57 -6.69 3.89
C ASN A 502 1.22 -6.85 5.28
N ALA A 503 2.39 -6.25 5.51
CA ALA A 503 2.99 -6.04 6.83
C ALA A 503 3.47 -4.57 6.98
N TYR A 504 3.94 -4.15 8.16
CA TYR A 504 4.65 -2.86 8.29
C TYR A 504 5.58 -2.73 9.52
N TYR A 505 6.66 -1.96 9.35
CA TYR A 505 7.43 -1.32 10.41
C TYR A 505 7.01 0.15 10.62
N ASN A 506 7.04 0.61 11.87
CA ASN A 506 6.88 2.01 12.23
C ASN A 506 8.03 2.48 13.13
N SER A 507 8.87 3.37 12.58
CA SER A 507 10.10 3.86 13.22
C SER A 507 9.89 4.70 14.47
N VAL A 508 8.70 5.28 14.68
CA VAL A 508 8.41 6.13 15.85
C VAL A 508 7.82 5.31 16.99
N ASN A 509 7.09 4.23 16.70
CA ASN A 509 6.67 3.28 17.73
C ASN A 509 7.77 2.23 18.06
N ASN A 510 8.70 2.00 17.12
CA ASN A 510 9.64 0.88 17.05
C ASN A 510 8.90 -0.48 17.08
N GLU A 511 7.92 -0.64 16.19
CA GLU A 511 7.04 -1.82 16.10
C GLU A 511 7.08 -2.47 14.70
N ILE A 512 6.92 -3.80 14.66
CA ILE A 512 6.65 -4.61 13.46
C ILE A 512 5.28 -5.28 13.59
N VAL A 513 4.52 -5.30 12.49
CA VAL A 513 3.09 -5.66 12.52
C VAL A 513 2.70 -6.56 11.34
N PHE A 514 2.11 -7.71 11.67
CA PHE A 514 1.70 -8.75 10.72
C PHE A 514 0.21 -9.09 10.90
N PRO A 515 -0.70 -8.44 10.13
CA PRO A 515 -2.12 -8.78 10.03
C PRO A 515 -2.40 -10.26 9.73
N ALA A 516 -3.51 -10.78 10.24
CA ALA A 516 -3.95 -12.16 10.04
C ALA A 516 -4.02 -12.63 8.57
N ALA A 517 -4.22 -11.71 7.62
CA ALA A 517 -4.32 -12.02 6.20
C ALA A 517 -2.98 -12.24 5.46
N ILE A 518 -1.84 -11.73 5.94
CA ILE A 518 -0.52 -12.08 5.36
C ILE A 518 0.02 -13.41 5.90
N LEU A 519 -0.52 -13.90 7.02
CA LEU A 519 -0.10 -15.10 7.74
C LEU A 519 -0.70 -16.37 7.12
N GLN A 520 -0.64 -16.48 5.80
CA GLN A 520 -1.33 -17.47 4.98
C GLN A 520 -0.53 -17.80 3.71
N ALA A 521 -0.91 -18.87 3.02
CA ALA A 521 -0.14 -19.39 1.89
C ALA A 521 -0.19 -18.43 0.68
N PRO A 522 0.92 -18.21 -0.03
CA PRO A 522 2.19 -18.96 0.04
C PRO A 522 3.26 -18.37 0.98
N PHE A 523 2.95 -17.33 1.77
CA PHE A 523 3.89 -16.76 2.73
C PHE A 523 4.08 -17.68 3.94
N PHE A 524 2.97 -18.15 4.50
CA PHE A 524 2.95 -19.08 5.63
C PHE A 524 1.91 -20.18 5.44
N HIS A 525 2.29 -21.43 5.67
CA HIS A 525 1.34 -22.51 5.87
C HIS A 525 1.80 -23.38 7.05
N PRO A 526 0.92 -23.72 8.01
CA PRO A 526 1.31 -24.41 9.25
C PRO A 526 1.90 -25.82 9.00
N ASP A 527 1.59 -26.42 7.86
CA ASP A 527 2.03 -27.77 7.45
C ASP A 527 3.09 -27.76 6.32
N ALA A 528 3.59 -26.59 5.88
CA ALA A 528 4.64 -26.52 4.86
C ALA A 528 6.04 -26.82 5.44
N ASP A 529 6.98 -27.23 4.57
CA ASP A 529 8.38 -27.40 4.95
C ASP A 529 8.94 -26.08 5.52
N PRO A 530 9.63 -26.11 6.68
CA PRO A 530 10.10 -24.88 7.32
C PRO A 530 10.92 -23.98 6.40
N ALA A 531 11.70 -24.52 5.47
CA ALA A 531 12.52 -23.71 4.57
C ALA A 531 11.66 -22.77 3.69
N VAL A 532 10.49 -23.22 3.22
CA VAL A 532 9.55 -22.36 2.49
C VAL A 532 8.96 -21.29 3.40
N ASN A 533 8.55 -21.65 4.62
CA ASN A 533 8.02 -20.68 5.59
C ASN A 533 9.07 -19.61 5.97
N TYR A 534 10.36 -19.99 6.09
CA TYR A 534 11.45 -19.06 6.34
C TYR A 534 11.82 -18.21 5.11
N GLY A 535 11.74 -18.76 3.90
CA GLY A 535 11.91 -17.99 2.65
C GLY A 535 10.76 -17.04 2.36
N GLY A 536 9.53 -17.41 2.75
CA GLY A 536 8.31 -16.62 2.61
C GLY A 536 8.10 -15.65 3.76
N ILE A 537 7.26 -16.02 4.74
CA ILE A 537 6.92 -15.14 5.87
C ILE A 537 8.14 -14.79 6.75
N GLY A 538 9.14 -15.68 6.83
CA GLY A 538 10.40 -15.37 7.51
C GLY A 538 11.17 -14.24 6.82
N GLY A 539 11.25 -14.27 5.49
CA GLY A 539 11.79 -13.18 4.68
C GLY A 539 11.05 -11.86 4.90
N VAL A 540 9.72 -11.90 4.98
CA VAL A 540 8.88 -10.71 5.29
C VAL A 540 9.10 -10.22 6.73
N ILE A 541 9.17 -11.11 7.72
CA ILE A 541 9.45 -10.74 9.13
C ILE A 541 10.83 -10.10 9.25
N GLY A 542 11.84 -10.66 8.57
CA GLY A 542 13.18 -10.10 8.52
C GLY A 542 13.24 -8.77 7.76
N HIS A 543 12.42 -8.57 6.73
CA HIS A 543 12.27 -7.31 6.00
C HIS A 543 11.73 -6.19 6.91
N GLU A 544 10.65 -6.43 7.65
CA GLU A 544 10.10 -5.45 8.60
C GLU A 544 11.05 -5.15 9.78
N ILE A 545 11.86 -6.12 10.19
CA ILE A 545 12.94 -5.87 11.17
C ILE A 545 14.08 -5.06 10.52
N GLY A 546 14.43 -5.36 9.28
CA GLY A 546 15.42 -4.63 8.47
C GLY A 546 15.05 -3.16 8.27
N HIS A 547 13.77 -2.82 8.12
CA HIS A 547 13.27 -1.44 8.13
C HIS A 547 13.58 -0.67 9.44
N GLY A 548 13.89 -1.33 10.55
CA GLY A 548 14.43 -0.66 11.74
C GLY A 548 15.85 -0.14 11.58
N PHE A 549 16.58 -0.63 10.58
CA PHE A 549 17.99 -0.35 10.36
C PHE A 549 18.29 0.09 8.91
N ASP A 550 17.26 0.38 8.10
CA ASP A 550 17.42 0.93 6.76
C ASP A 550 17.89 2.40 6.75
N ASP A 551 18.02 2.98 5.55
CA ASP A 551 18.55 4.33 5.32
C ASP A 551 17.81 5.46 6.08
N GLN A 552 16.58 5.21 6.52
CA GLN A 552 15.75 6.12 7.31
C GLN A 552 15.36 5.53 8.67
N GLY A 553 15.23 4.21 8.77
CA GLY A 553 14.98 3.45 9.99
C GLY A 553 16.10 3.63 11.01
N ARG A 554 17.36 3.58 10.56
CA ARG A 554 18.54 3.78 11.42
C ARG A 554 18.58 5.15 12.13
N LYS A 555 17.78 6.11 11.67
CA LYS A 555 17.71 7.47 12.24
C LYS A 555 16.75 7.60 13.42
N SER A 556 15.97 6.55 13.73
CA SER A 556 15.29 6.43 15.02
C SER A 556 16.07 5.49 15.93
N ASP A 557 16.18 5.83 17.21
CA ASP A 557 16.69 4.94 18.26
C ASP A 557 15.69 3.82 18.63
N GLY A 558 15.98 3.08 19.71
CA GLY A 558 15.11 2.04 20.23
C GLY A 558 13.82 2.50 20.91
N ASP A 559 13.73 3.77 21.32
CA ASP A 559 12.51 4.38 21.88
C ASP A 559 11.65 5.04 20.79
N GLY A 560 12.20 5.14 19.57
CA GLY A 560 11.58 5.69 18.35
C GLY A 560 12.06 7.11 17.99
N VAL A 561 12.89 7.72 18.82
CA VAL A 561 13.30 9.14 18.70
C VAL A 561 14.19 9.35 17.48
N LEU A 562 13.80 10.27 16.60
CA LEU A 562 14.57 10.74 15.46
C LEU A 562 15.80 11.54 15.92
N ARG A 563 16.91 10.82 16.08
CA ARG A 563 18.24 11.34 16.44
C ARG A 563 19.31 10.41 15.86
N ASP A 564 20.49 10.95 15.57
CA ASP A 564 21.62 10.08 15.31
C ASP A 564 22.06 9.39 16.61
N TRP A 565 22.51 8.15 16.47
CA TRP A 565 23.04 7.29 17.54
C TRP A 565 24.23 6.45 17.06
N TRP A 566 24.72 6.71 15.85
CA TRP A 566 25.86 6.04 15.23
C TRP A 566 27.12 6.90 15.38
N THR A 567 28.29 6.28 15.28
CA THR A 567 29.51 7.04 14.98
C THR A 567 29.47 7.55 13.54
N ALA A 568 30.15 8.68 13.26
CA ALA A 568 30.27 9.20 11.90
C ALA A 568 30.99 8.20 10.96
N GLU A 569 31.90 7.39 11.49
CA GLU A 569 32.62 6.35 10.75
C GLU A 569 31.69 5.20 10.34
N ASP A 570 30.89 4.68 11.27
CA ASP A 570 29.92 3.60 10.99
C ASP A 570 28.83 4.08 10.02
N ALA A 571 28.37 5.32 10.19
CA ALA A 571 27.43 5.95 9.28
C ALA A 571 28.02 6.08 7.86
N ALA A 572 29.30 6.44 7.73
CA ALA A 572 29.99 6.51 6.43
C ALA A 572 30.10 5.13 5.75
N LYS A 573 30.49 4.08 6.51
CA LYS A 573 30.58 2.70 6.00
C LYS A 573 29.23 2.17 5.52
N PHE A 574 28.16 2.37 6.31
CA PHE A 574 26.80 2.01 5.90
C PHE A 574 26.36 2.80 4.66
N ASN A 575 26.59 4.12 4.64
CA ASN A 575 26.22 4.95 3.49
C ASN A 575 26.94 4.50 2.20
N ALA A 576 28.18 4.00 2.29
CA ALA A 576 28.91 3.45 1.15
C ALA A 576 28.29 2.13 0.63
N GLN A 577 27.92 1.20 1.52
CA GLN A 577 27.22 -0.04 1.14
C GLN A 577 25.82 0.26 0.56
N ALA A 578 25.09 1.22 1.15
CA ALA A 578 23.80 1.69 0.63
C ALA A 578 23.95 2.33 -0.76
N ALA A 579 24.94 3.21 -0.98
CA ALA A 579 25.20 3.81 -2.29
C ALA A 579 25.50 2.75 -3.37
N LYS A 580 26.27 1.71 -3.02
CA LYS A 580 26.58 0.55 -3.88
C LYS A 580 25.31 -0.23 -4.25
N LEU A 581 24.43 -0.48 -3.29
CA LEU A 581 23.11 -1.10 -3.53
C LEU A 581 22.23 -0.24 -4.44
N GLY A 582 22.20 1.07 -4.20
CA GLY A 582 21.49 2.05 -5.02
C GLY A 582 21.98 2.05 -6.47
N ALA A 583 23.29 1.93 -6.69
CA ALA A 583 23.88 1.80 -8.02
C ALA A 583 23.50 0.48 -8.70
N GLN A 584 23.61 -0.66 -7.99
CA GLN A 584 23.19 -1.97 -8.52
C GLN A 584 21.71 -1.96 -8.96
N TYR A 585 20.81 -1.40 -8.13
CA TYR A 585 19.40 -1.30 -8.47
C TYR A 585 19.10 -0.27 -9.56
N SER A 586 19.85 0.83 -9.63
CA SER A 586 19.69 1.84 -10.70
C SER A 586 20.18 1.37 -12.08
N ALA A 587 20.94 0.28 -12.13
CA ALA A 587 21.29 -0.39 -13.39
C ALA A 587 20.15 -1.27 -13.95
N PHE A 588 19.07 -1.51 -13.19
CA PHE A 588 17.95 -2.32 -13.67
C PHE A 588 17.03 -1.51 -14.59
N GLU A 589 16.92 -1.97 -15.84
CA GLU A 589 16.19 -1.33 -16.94
C GLU A 589 15.01 -2.21 -17.43
N PRO A 590 13.83 -2.16 -16.77
CA PRO A 590 12.64 -2.91 -17.19
C PRO A 590 12.05 -2.49 -18.53
N PHE A 591 12.32 -1.25 -18.99
CA PHE A 591 12.02 -0.81 -20.36
C PHE A 591 13.16 0.09 -20.86
N PRO A 592 13.43 0.18 -22.18
CA PRO A 592 14.47 1.05 -22.72
C PRO A 592 14.39 2.49 -22.20
N GLY A 593 15.47 2.97 -21.57
CA GLY A 593 15.58 4.29 -20.95
C GLY A 593 14.79 4.49 -19.65
N VAL A 594 14.15 3.44 -19.10
CA VAL A 594 13.34 3.50 -17.88
C VAL A 594 13.96 2.60 -16.80
N HIS A 595 14.82 3.20 -15.98
CA HIS A 595 15.52 2.50 -14.90
C HIS A 595 14.76 2.54 -13.57
N VAL A 596 14.97 1.54 -12.71
CA VAL A 596 14.51 1.54 -11.32
C VAL A 596 15.24 2.66 -10.54
N ASN A 597 14.50 3.48 -9.78
CA ASN A 597 15.13 4.54 -8.99
C ASN A 597 15.72 3.96 -7.68
N GLY A 598 17.00 3.62 -7.67
CA GLY A 598 17.70 3.07 -6.50
C GLY A 598 17.68 3.98 -5.26
N GLY A 599 17.61 5.30 -5.44
CA GLY A 599 17.50 6.27 -4.33
C GLY A 599 16.10 6.36 -3.73
N LEU A 600 15.05 6.06 -4.50
CA LEU A 600 13.68 5.92 -4.02
C LEU A 600 13.49 4.58 -3.30
N THR A 601 14.04 3.52 -3.89
CA THR A 601 13.82 2.13 -3.46
C THR A 601 14.74 1.63 -2.35
N MET A 602 15.72 2.45 -1.95
CA MET A 602 16.78 2.12 -0.98
C MET A 602 16.30 1.30 0.23
N GLY A 603 15.40 1.84 1.05
CA GLY A 603 15.01 1.19 2.30
C GLY A 603 14.29 -0.14 2.12
N GLU A 604 13.48 -0.27 1.06
CA GLU A 604 12.80 -1.54 0.73
C GLU A 604 13.82 -2.59 0.22
N ASN A 605 14.82 -2.17 -0.57
CA ASN A 605 15.90 -3.04 -1.04
C ASN A 605 16.84 -3.49 0.10
N ILE A 606 17.13 -2.61 1.07
CA ILE A 606 17.87 -2.96 2.29
C ILE A 606 17.04 -3.93 3.15
N GLY A 607 15.73 -3.68 3.27
CA GLY A 607 14.78 -4.58 3.91
C GLY A 607 14.80 -5.98 3.27
N ASP A 608 14.78 -6.09 1.95
CA ASP A 608 14.82 -7.37 1.23
C ASP A 608 16.13 -8.14 1.45
N MET A 609 17.29 -7.46 1.37
CA MET A 609 18.58 -8.11 1.61
C MET A 609 18.72 -8.63 3.04
N GLY A 610 18.25 -7.84 4.02
CA GLY A 610 18.17 -8.27 5.42
C GLY A 610 17.20 -9.44 5.57
N GLY A 611 15.98 -9.30 5.05
CA GLY A 611 14.92 -10.30 5.13
C GLY A 611 15.33 -11.68 4.65
N LEU A 612 15.86 -11.78 3.42
CA LEU A 612 16.31 -13.06 2.87
C LEU A 612 17.51 -13.64 3.63
N ALA A 613 18.44 -12.81 4.10
CA ALA A 613 19.58 -13.27 4.90
C ALA A 613 19.15 -13.78 6.27
N PHE A 614 18.29 -13.03 6.99
CA PHE A 614 17.83 -13.42 8.32
C PHE A 614 16.89 -14.63 8.26
N GLY A 615 16.10 -14.78 7.19
CA GLY A 615 15.26 -15.95 6.95
C GLY A 615 16.09 -17.23 6.78
N LEU A 616 17.17 -17.18 6.00
CA LEU A 616 18.08 -18.32 5.81
C LEU A 616 18.82 -18.70 7.11
N ASP A 617 19.41 -17.73 7.79
CA ASP A 617 20.08 -17.95 9.08
C ASP A 617 19.08 -18.51 10.13
N ALA A 618 17.85 -18.00 10.19
CA ALA A 618 16.83 -18.45 11.14
C ALA A 618 16.33 -19.86 10.81
N TYR A 619 16.26 -20.21 9.51
CA TYR A 619 16.04 -21.57 9.08
C TYR A 619 17.15 -22.51 9.60
N HIS A 620 18.43 -22.15 9.43
CA HIS A 620 19.56 -22.94 9.94
C HIS A 620 19.51 -23.10 11.47
N VAL A 621 19.17 -22.05 12.22
CA VAL A 621 18.93 -22.13 13.67
C VAL A 621 17.78 -23.09 14.01
N SER A 622 16.69 -23.04 13.25
CA SER A 622 15.50 -23.88 13.48
C SER A 622 15.77 -25.39 13.34
N LEU A 623 16.77 -25.78 12.53
CA LEU A 623 17.20 -27.18 12.38
C LEU A 623 17.85 -27.75 13.64
N LYS A 624 18.36 -26.90 14.55
CA LYS A 624 19.00 -27.29 15.82
C LYS A 624 20.09 -28.35 15.64
N GLY A 625 20.92 -28.17 14.61
CA GLY A 625 22.03 -29.07 14.25
C GLY A 625 21.63 -30.36 13.53
N LYS A 626 20.35 -30.58 13.23
CA LYS A 626 19.88 -31.71 12.40
C LYS A 626 20.12 -31.42 10.91
N PRO A 627 20.37 -32.44 10.07
CA PRO A 627 20.38 -32.25 8.62
C PRO A 627 19.00 -31.84 8.11
N SER A 628 18.97 -30.93 7.14
CA SER A 628 17.77 -30.66 6.35
C SER A 628 17.48 -31.85 5.41
N PRO A 629 16.21 -32.26 5.23
CA PRO A 629 15.86 -33.21 4.18
C PRO A 629 16.10 -32.59 2.79
N VAL A 630 16.37 -33.41 1.79
CA VAL A 630 16.29 -33.01 0.37
C VAL A 630 14.89 -33.37 -0.12
N LEU A 631 14.17 -32.42 -0.71
CA LEU A 631 12.81 -32.61 -1.22
C LEU A 631 12.78 -32.25 -2.71
N ASP A 632 12.29 -33.16 -3.54
CA ASP A 632 12.23 -33.04 -5.01
C ASP A 632 13.55 -32.57 -5.66
N GLY A 633 14.67 -33.05 -5.11
CA GLY A 633 16.04 -32.70 -5.55
C GLY A 633 16.63 -31.45 -4.90
N PHE A 634 15.85 -30.65 -4.17
CA PHE A 634 16.29 -29.38 -3.59
C PHE A 634 16.71 -29.50 -2.12
N THR A 635 17.88 -28.94 -1.78
CA THR A 635 18.38 -28.78 -0.40
C THR A 635 17.58 -27.73 0.37
N GLY A 636 17.70 -27.70 1.70
CA GLY A 636 17.01 -26.71 2.54
C GLY A 636 17.24 -25.27 2.09
N ASP A 637 18.50 -24.88 1.90
CA ASP A 637 18.90 -23.54 1.45
C ASP A 637 18.30 -23.20 0.07
N GLN A 638 18.33 -24.14 -0.88
CA GLN A 638 17.66 -23.96 -2.18
C GLN A 638 16.15 -23.73 -2.00
N ARG A 639 15.48 -24.43 -1.08
CA ARG A 639 14.05 -24.25 -0.79
C ARG A 639 13.74 -22.93 -0.06
N VAL A 640 14.65 -22.37 0.74
CA VAL A 640 14.52 -20.99 1.26
C VAL A 640 14.53 -19.99 0.10
N TYR A 641 15.51 -20.09 -0.81
CA TYR A 641 15.60 -19.21 -1.97
C TYR A 641 14.41 -19.35 -2.94
N LEU A 642 13.91 -20.57 -3.15
CA LEU A 642 12.69 -20.83 -3.93
C LEU A 642 11.44 -20.28 -3.23
N GLY A 643 11.34 -20.38 -1.90
CA GLY A 643 10.25 -19.77 -1.11
C GLY A 643 10.19 -18.25 -1.27
N TRP A 644 11.34 -17.56 -1.19
CA TRP A 644 11.46 -16.13 -1.47
C TRP A 644 11.04 -15.78 -2.90
N ALA A 645 11.53 -16.54 -3.90
CA ALA A 645 11.13 -16.30 -5.28
C ALA A 645 9.63 -16.54 -5.52
N GLN A 646 9.02 -17.53 -4.84
CA GLN A 646 7.59 -17.83 -4.94
C GLN A 646 6.71 -16.69 -4.40
N VAL A 647 7.01 -16.11 -3.23
CA VAL A 647 6.15 -15.03 -2.68
C VAL A 647 6.14 -13.80 -3.59
N TRP A 648 7.23 -13.55 -4.32
CA TRP A 648 7.35 -12.46 -5.29
C TRP A 648 6.82 -12.77 -6.70
N ARG A 649 6.16 -13.92 -6.94
CA ARG A 649 5.45 -14.18 -8.21
C ARG A 649 4.46 -13.05 -8.51
N GLN A 650 4.75 -12.25 -9.53
CA GLN A 650 3.92 -11.13 -9.99
C GLN A 650 4.18 -10.81 -11.46
N LYS A 651 3.10 -10.75 -12.24
CA LYS A 651 3.06 -10.25 -13.62
C LYS A 651 2.30 -8.92 -13.62
N THR A 652 2.82 -7.88 -14.26
CA THR A 652 2.28 -6.51 -14.24
C THR A 652 2.12 -5.96 -15.66
N ARG A 653 1.06 -5.18 -15.92
CA ARG A 653 0.86 -4.46 -17.19
C ARG A 653 1.79 -3.26 -17.28
N ASP A 654 2.33 -2.98 -18.45
CA ASP A 654 3.40 -2.00 -18.68
C ASP A 654 3.17 -0.63 -18.05
N ASP A 655 1.97 -0.06 -18.20
CA ASP A 655 1.66 1.27 -17.69
C ASP A 655 1.62 1.33 -16.15
N ALA A 656 1.12 0.28 -15.50
CA ALA A 656 1.22 0.15 -14.04
C ALA A 656 2.65 -0.10 -13.57
N LEU A 657 3.49 -0.79 -14.36
CA LEU A 657 4.91 -0.97 -14.04
C LEU A 657 5.68 0.36 -14.17
N LYS A 658 5.42 1.17 -15.21
CA LYS A 658 5.94 2.54 -15.35
C LYS A 658 5.48 3.44 -14.19
N GLN A 659 4.21 3.34 -13.79
CA GLN A 659 3.66 4.06 -12.63
C GLN A 659 4.33 3.64 -11.31
N GLN A 660 4.59 2.34 -11.12
CA GLN A 660 5.32 1.82 -9.96
C GLN A 660 6.72 2.45 -9.92
N ILE A 661 7.50 2.32 -11.00
CA ILE A 661 8.88 2.84 -11.10
C ILE A 661 8.98 4.35 -10.80
N ALA A 662 7.96 5.13 -11.18
CA ALA A 662 7.92 6.58 -10.97
C ALA A 662 7.49 7.02 -9.55
N SER A 663 6.85 6.17 -8.74
CA SER A 663 6.14 6.65 -7.53
C SER A 663 6.17 5.74 -6.30
N ASP A 664 6.44 4.44 -6.48
CA ASP A 664 6.44 3.42 -5.44
C ASP A 664 7.86 3.26 -4.84
N PRO A 665 8.03 3.24 -3.51
CA PRO A 665 9.31 2.88 -2.89
C PRO A 665 9.72 1.42 -3.14
N HIS A 666 8.84 0.49 -3.51
CA HIS A 666 9.24 -0.90 -3.74
C HIS A 666 9.74 -1.13 -5.17
N SER A 667 10.91 -1.76 -5.31
CA SER A 667 11.38 -2.29 -6.58
C SER A 667 10.38 -3.27 -7.21
N PRO A 668 10.29 -3.36 -8.56
CA PRO A 668 9.49 -4.40 -9.22
C PRO A 668 9.86 -5.80 -8.75
N ALA A 669 8.88 -6.70 -8.63
CA ALA A 669 9.02 -7.97 -7.91
C ALA A 669 10.15 -8.88 -8.45
N LEU A 670 10.38 -8.89 -9.77
CA LEU A 670 11.49 -9.65 -10.37
C LEU A 670 12.87 -9.16 -9.91
N TYR A 671 13.01 -7.86 -9.58
CA TYR A 671 14.24 -7.30 -9.01
C TYR A 671 14.31 -7.49 -7.48
N ARG A 672 13.17 -7.55 -6.77
CA ARG A 672 13.13 -8.00 -5.35
C ARG A 672 13.60 -9.45 -5.18
N VAL A 673 13.52 -10.26 -6.24
CA VAL A 673 14.20 -11.56 -6.34
C VAL A 673 15.64 -11.38 -6.82
N ASN A 674 15.85 -11.00 -8.09
CA ASN A 674 17.16 -11.07 -8.75
C ASN A 674 18.21 -10.09 -8.18
N GLY A 675 17.82 -8.89 -7.76
CA GLY A 675 18.71 -7.90 -7.14
C GLY A 675 19.05 -8.21 -5.69
N THR A 676 18.14 -8.84 -4.96
CA THR A 676 18.37 -9.30 -3.59
C THR A 676 19.26 -10.53 -3.56
N ILE A 677 18.94 -11.55 -4.36
CA ILE A 677 19.58 -12.87 -4.26
C ILE A 677 21.05 -12.85 -4.72
N ARG A 678 21.39 -12.01 -5.71
CA ARG A 678 22.77 -11.87 -6.20
C ARG A 678 23.77 -11.30 -5.19
N ASN A 679 23.28 -10.72 -4.09
CA ASN A 679 24.12 -10.27 -2.97
C ASN A 679 24.27 -11.31 -1.85
N GLN A 680 23.51 -12.41 -1.87
CA GLN A 680 23.55 -13.45 -0.84
C GLN A 680 24.69 -14.46 -1.12
N PRO A 681 25.72 -14.60 -0.26
CA PRO A 681 26.85 -15.49 -0.54
C PRO A 681 26.46 -16.96 -0.65
N GLY A 682 25.52 -17.44 0.17
CA GLY A 682 25.05 -18.83 0.17
C GLY A 682 24.41 -19.26 -1.14
N TRP A 683 23.76 -18.35 -1.86
CA TRP A 683 23.10 -18.64 -3.15
C TRP A 683 24.09 -19.12 -4.22
N TYR A 684 25.31 -18.58 -4.23
CA TYR A 684 26.35 -18.97 -5.18
C TYR A 684 26.77 -20.44 -4.99
N ALA A 685 26.86 -20.91 -3.75
CA ALA A 685 27.12 -22.31 -3.43
C ALA A 685 25.88 -23.20 -3.65
N ALA A 686 24.69 -22.69 -3.30
CA ALA A 686 23.43 -23.43 -3.42
C ALA A 686 23.01 -23.71 -4.87
N PHE A 687 23.46 -22.91 -5.84
CA PHE A 687 23.08 -23.05 -7.25
C PHE A 687 24.27 -23.05 -8.24
N ASP A 688 25.50 -23.24 -7.75
CA ASP A 688 26.73 -23.39 -8.57
C ASP A 688 27.02 -22.19 -9.51
N ILE A 689 26.75 -20.97 -9.02
CA ILE A 689 26.76 -19.72 -9.78
C ILE A 689 28.20 -19.22 -10.03
N LYS A 690 28.52 -18.89 -11.28
CA LYS A 690 29.90 -18.68 -11.76
C LYS A 690 30.11 -17.33 -12.47
N PRO A 691 31.36 -16.84 -12.55
CA PRO A 691 31.70 -15.71 -13.42
C PRO A 691 31.25 -15.99 -14.86
N GLY A 692 30.45 -15.08 -15.43
CA GLY A 692 29.83 -15.22 -16.74
C GLY A 692 28.31 -15.44 -16.71
N ASP A 693 27.75 -15.89 -15.59
CA ASP A 693 26.29 -15.89 -15.40
C ASP A 693 25.77 -14.45 -15.20
N LYS A 694 24.63 -14.07 -15.79
CA LYS A 694 24.20 -12.65 -15.86
C LYS A 694 23.94 -11.98 -14.50
N LEU A 695 23.48 -12.74 -13.51
CA LEU A 695 23.26 -12.24 -12.16
C LEU A 695 24.52 -12.25 -11.29
N TYR A 696 25.64 -12.82 -11.76
CA TYR A 696 26.88 -12.86 -10.99
C TYR A 696 27.30 -11.46 -10.52
N VAL A 697 27.86 -11.39 -9.32
CA VAL A 697 28.55 -10.23 -8.76
C VAL A 697 29.85 -10.74 -8.15
N ALA A 698 30.97 -10.07 -8.38
CA ALA A 698 32.25 -10.43 -7.75
C ALA A 698 32.13 -10.36 -6.22
N PRO A 699 32.80 -11.21 -5.43
CA PRO A 699 32.71 -11.20 -3.97
C PRO A 699 32.89 -9.82 -3.33
N GLU A 700 33.83 -9.04 -3.84
CA GLU A 700 34.14 -7.66 -3.48
C GLU A 700 33.06 -6.65 -3.91
N ASP A 701 32.26 -6.95 -4.94
CA ASP A 701 31.18 -6.10 -5.48
C ASP A 701 29.80 -6.41 -4.89
N ARG A 702 29.66 -7.49 -4.13
CA ARG A 702 28.44 -7.77 -3.35
C ARG A 702 28.28 -6.71 -2.25
N VAL A 703 27.03 -6.48 -1.84
CA VAL A 703 26.69 -5.55 -0.75
C VAL A 703 26.47 -6.35 0.53
N LYS A 704 27.17 -6.00 1.60
CA LYS A 704 26.99 -6.57 2.95
C LYS A 704 26.59 -5.42 3.89
N ILE A 705 25.42 -5.50 4.50
CA ILE A 705 24.92 -4.49 5.46
C ILE A 705 24.65 -5.16 6.81
N TRP A 706 23.58 -5.96 6.87
CA TRP A 706 23.10 -6.64 8.08
C TRP A 706 23.42 -8.13 8.06
#